data_AF-A0AA96TUC8-F1
#
_entry.id   AF-A0AA96TUC8-F1
#
_cell.length_a   1.000
_cell.length_b   1.000
_cell.length_c   1.000
_cell.angle_alpha   90.00
_cell.angle_beta   90.00
_cell.angle_gamma   90.00
#
_symmetry.space_group_name_H-M   'P 1'
#
loop_
_entity.id
_entity.type
_entity.pdbx_description
1 polymer ?
#
loop_
_entity_poly.entity_id
_entity_poly.type
_entity_poly.pdbx_seq_one_letter_code
_entity_poly.pdbx_strand_id
1 'polypeptide(L)'
;MVDAALLRAVAYTPSWIGTAWPGVPADTDEHLAQWREWLDQVWADDHIVVAIEMASPVLAEQARRVFDGNSITPRDLRRLVLSLARYLVRGTGRATPFGLFAGVAPIHFGPATTARSGRRHKTIARVDAEWLARVVERLEASVALRRRLTVVVNDLAFVRDGRLVVGCERHAGASSKTSAAEVSVTLTKAVDMVVQAARTPVAVADLADALAAGFPATRASVIEGMVAELVTRRLLVTSLRPPMTAADPLGQVIEQATACGGDAFPDVADLLGLLRDVRRDLAAHNQSTTSRTRQRVLRVQVSAAMNNIAATGKPLAVDLRVDDRVVLSEQVAQEAQAAADALVRLAVHPAGSPAWRDYHSRFLERYGMGAVVAVGDLVNADTGLGFPAGYRGTRLTPPAAPSLSERDVMLLALAQKAALDRSTEVVLDDNAIGRLAVNDLTAVQPHTELRFRIQAPTREALDRGEFELVVAGVSRAAGTTTGRFLDMLDIDDRERMTTAYRSLPTLHDDAFAAQVSGPTLYPRAENVARSPQVLPTLVSFAEHRAPDEQTVALDDLAVTADAQHLYLVSRSRDRLVEPTVFSAVEFTHAAHPLLRFLCEITTARATVCAPFSWGAASRLPYLPRIRYRRTVLTPARWTVDASDLPGPSSSWAAWTEQLAAWRRRYALSESVYLGEDDRRLHLNLNRPAHLHLLRVELDRTGKVALREAPEGDAFGWFDGRAHEIVVPLAADQPAPARRRRRPWSASAVEPALGHLPGSDEWLYLKLYGHPDRHDAILTGHVPRLVRTGHEPMQWWFLRYQDPEPHLRLRFRLTDGTDYAETARHVATWTAGLRERGLIGHAQLDTYYPEVGRFGPGPTMTAAEAVFAADSEAVLAQLASLACTGAPHKQALIAASTVDLAIAASGDSGVGLRWLLDHVDRTAIEAPARQVHDQAITLADPDNQRAALRVFPGGDAIADAWEHRRTVLAAYRDRLAATDITALDVLPDLTHLHFVRMTGLDPHGERACARLARTAALSWTSRTRGAR
;
A
#
# COMPACT_ATOMS: atom_id res chain seq x y z
N MET A 1 22.03 4.94 -7.81
CA MET A 1 21.14 5.93 -8.46
C MET A 1 20.55 5.30 -9.70
N VAL A 2 19.29 5.57 -10.03
CA VAL A 2 18.67 5.10 -11.27
C VAL A 2 18.72 6.26 -12.28
N ASP A 3 19.13 5.97 -13.52
CA ASP A 3 19.25 6.98 -14.59
C ASP A 3 17.88 7.35 -15.19
N ALA A 4 17.04 7.92 -14.33
CA ALA A 4 15.70 8.37 -14.68
C ALA A 4 15.24 9.57 -13.85
N ALA A 5 16.16 10.50 -13.60
CA ALA A 5 15.86 11.69 -12.82
C ALA A 5 15.16 12.78 -13.65
N LEU A 6 14.27 13.52 -12.99
CA LEU A 6 13.39 14.51 -13.62
C LEU A 6 13.39 15.83 -12.82
N LEU A 7 13.50 16.95 -13.52
CA LEU A 7 13.27 18.29 -13.00
C LEU A 7 11.78 18.61 -13.10
N ARG A 8 11.25 19.21 -12.04
CA ARG A 8 10.00 19.97 -12.05
C ARG A 8 10.36 21.43 -11.79
N ALA A 9 9.88 22.35 -12.62
CA ALA A 9 10.24 23.76 -12.47
C ALA A 9 9.08 24.67 -12.86
N VAL A 10 9.00 25.82 -12.18
CA VAL A 10 8.14 26.93 -12.62
C VAL A 10 8.60 27.43 -13.99
N ALA A 11 7.66 27.72 -14.88
CA ALA A 11 7.96 28.22 -16.23
C ALA A 11 8.48 29.68 -16.21
N TYR A 12 8.22 30.40 -15.14
CA TYR A 12 8.48 31.83 -15.03
C TYR A 12 9.49 32.15 -13.93
N THR A 13 10.31 33.18 -14.12
CA THR A 13 11.22 33.68 -13.09
C THR A 13 10.47 34.54 -12.07
N PRO A 14 10.98 34.72 -10.83
CA PRO A 14 10.35 35.65 -9.88
C PRO A 14 10.23 37.09 -10.41
N SER A 15 11.18 37.51 -11.25
CA SER A 15 11.17 38.82 -11.94
C SER A 15 10.09 38.98 -13.01
N TRP A 16 9.40 37.89 -13.38
CA TRP A 16 8.26 37.93 -14.30
C TRP A 16 7.08 38.75 -13.75
N ILE A 17 6.89 38.76 -12.42
CA ILE A 17 5.94 39.67 -11.78
C ILE A 17 6.60 41.05 -11.70
N GLY A 18 6.58 41.77 -12.82
CA GLY A 18 7.14 43.13 -12.93
C GLY A 18 6.31 44.21 -12.21
N THR A 19 5.15 43.84 -11.64
CA THR A 19 4.21 44.74 -10.98
C THR A 19 4.39 44.72 -9.46
N ALA A 20 4.35 45.89 -8.84
CA ALA A 20 4.32 45.99 -7.39
C ALA A 20 3.01 45.36 -6.87
N TRP A 21 3.08 44.55 -5.82
CA TRP A 21 1.89 44.00 -5.17
C TRP A 21 0.98 45.12 -4.67
N PRO A 22 -0.35 44.96 -4.76
CA PRO A 22 -1.27 46.02 -4.35
C PRO A 22 -1.22 46.23 -2.83
N GLY A 23 -1.56 47.45 -2.39
CA GLY A 23 -1.76 47.77 -0.98
C GLY A 23 -2.90 46.96 -0.33
N VAL A 24 -2.88 46.84 1.00
CA VAL A 24 -3.88 46.13 1.81
C VAL A 24 -4.12 46.91 3.12
N PRO A 25 -5.36 46.98 3.67
CA PRO A 25 -6.64 46.38 3.24
C PRO A 25 -7.57 47.39 2.52
N ALA A 26 -8.57 46.89 1.81
CA ALA A 26 -9.55 47.73 1.09
C ALA A 26 -10.72 48.16 1.97
N ASP A 27 -10.57 49.31 2.63
CA ASP A 27 -11.67 50.00 3.33
C ASP A 27 -11.91 51.43 2.80
N THR A 28 -11.18 51.85 1.75
CA THR A 28 -11.29 53.18 1.14
C THR A 28 -11.32 53.10 -0.39
N ASP A 29 -11.89 54.12 -1.03
CA ASP A 29 -11.96 54.20 -2.50
C ASP A 29 -10.57 54.20 -3.16
N GLU A 30 -9.55 54.76 -2.48
CA GLU A 30 -8.16 54.72 -2.94
C GLU A 30 -7.60 53.30 -3.03
N HIS A 31 -7.90 52.42 -2.07
CA HIS A 31 -7.46 51.02 -2.12
C HIS A 31 -8.15 50.23 -3.24
N LEU A 32 -9.43 50.53 -3.51
CA LEU A 32 -10.16 49.93 -4.63
C LEU A 32 -9.57 50.39 -5.97
N ALA A 33 -9.14 51.64 -6.09
CA ALA A 33 -8.44 52.15 -7.25
C ALA A 33 -7.09 51.45 -7.46
N GLN A 34 -6.26 51.31 -6.41
CA GLN A 34 -4.99 50.58 -6.47
C GLN A 34 -5.15 49.11 -6.89
N TRP A 35 -6.22 48.45 -6.42
CA TRP A 35 -6.51 47.07 -6.80
C TRP A 35 -6.92 46.94 -8.26
N ARG A 36 -7.69 47.90 -8.80
CA ARG A 36 -8.02 47.94 -10.22
C ARG A 36 -6.77 48.18 -11.06
N GLU A 37 -5.94 49.16 -10.69
CA GLU A 37 -4.68 49.44 -11.40
C GLU A 37 -3.76 48.22 -11.41
N TRP A 38 -3.62 47.53 -10.26
CA TRP A 38 -2.84 46.29 -10.21
C TRP A 38 -3.42 45.19 -11.09
N LEU A 39 -4.75 45.02 -11.11
CA LEU A 39 -5.41 44.07 -12.01
C LEU A 39 -5.17 44.43 -13.47
N ASP A 40 -5.27 45.70 -13.87
CA ASP A 40 -5.00 46.17 -15.24
C ASP A 40 -3.56 45.82 -15.64
N GLN A 41 -2.58 46.11 -14.78
CA GLN A 41 -1.17 45.81 -15.05
C GLN A 41 -0.90 44.31 -15.16
N VAL A 42 -1.48 43.49 -14.28
CA VAL A 42 -1.30 42.02 -14.31
C VAL A 42 -2.00 41.41 -15.51
N TRP A 43 -3.19 41.91 -15.87
CA TRP A 43 -3.98 41.39 -16.97
C TRP A 43 -3.50 41.86 -18.34
N ALA A 44 -2.62 42.87 -18.39
CA ALA A 44 -1.90 43.27 -19.60
C ALA A 44 -0.81 42.25 -20.02
N ASP A 45 -0.35 41.39 -19.11
CA ASP A 45 0.63 40.34 -19.46
C ASP A 45 -0.09 39.10 -20.02
N ASP A 46 0.04 38.92 -21.35
CA ASP A 46 -0.49 37.77 -22.08
C ASP A 46 -0.04 36.41 -21.49
N HIS A 47 1.15 36.31 -20.89
CA HIS A 47 1.60 35.07 -20.25
C HIS A 47 0.74 34.70 -19.04
N ILE A 48 0.37 35.69 -18.23
CA ILE A 48 -0.46 35.52 -17.05
C ILE A 48 -1.87 35.14 -17.50
N VAL A 49 -2.44 35.92 -18.42
CA VAL A 49 -3.80 35.70 -18.93
C VAL A 49 -3.94 34.28 -19.49
N VAL A 50 -3.02 33.83 -20.34
CA VAL A 50 -3.07 32.51 -20.96
C VAL A 50 -2.93 31.38 -19.92
N ALA A 51 -2.08 31.54 -18.91
CA ALA A 51 -1.94 30.57 -17.84
C ALA A 51 -3.22 30.48 -16.97
N ILE A 52 -3.86 31.62 -16.69
CA ILE A 52 -5.12 31.70 -15.93
C ILE A 52 -6.30 31.14 -16.72
N GLU A 53 -6.42 31.47 -18.01
CA GLU A 53 -7.43 30.91 -18.92
C GLU A 53 -7.40 29.37 -18.88
N MET A 54 -6.21 28.79 -18.93
CA MET A 54 -6.04 27.33 -18.85
C MET A 54 -6.34 26.76 -17.47
N ALA A 55 -5.81 27.37 -16.41
CA ALA A 55 -5.96 26.84 -15.06
C ALA A 55 -7.38 27.03 -14.50
N SER A 56 -8.04 28.14 -14.83
CA SER A 56 -9.34 28.53 -14.30
C SER A 56 -10.11 29.40 -15.30
N PRO A 57 -10.79 28.79 -16.29
CA PRO A 57 -11.60 29.52 -17.28
C PRO A 57 -12.63 30.45 -16.64
N VAL A 58 -13.23 30.03 -15.52
CA VAL A 58 -14.20 30.83 -14.74
C VAL A 58 -13.55 32.10 -14.17
N LEU A 59 -12.30 32.01 -13.69
CA LEU A 59 -11.59 33.18 -13.17
C LEU A 59 -11.24 34.14 -14.32
N ALA A 60 -10.81 33.60 -15.47
CA ALA A 60 -10.51 34.41 -16.64
C ALA A 60 -11.74 35.12 -17.22
N GLU A 61 -12.90 34.47 -17.20
CA GLU A 61 -14.18 35.08 -17.55
C GLU A 61 -14.58 36.19 -16.56
N GLN A 62 -14.44 35.94 -15.26
CA GLN A 62 -14.68 36.97 -14.23
C GLN A 62 -13.77 38.18 -14.40
N ALA A 63 -12.49 37.95 -14.70
CA ALA A 63 -11.53 39.02 -14.97
C ALA A 63 -11.92 39.83 -16.22
N ARG A 64 -12.23 39.19 -17.34
CA ARG A 64 -12.68 39.86 -18.58
C ARG A 64 -13.90 40.76 -18.35
N ARG A 65 -14.91 40.29 -17.61
CA ARG A 65 -16.09 41.11 -17.28
C ARG A 65 -15.76 42.40 -16.53
N VAL A 66 -14.68 42.42 -15.75
CA VAL A 66 -14.19 43.63 -15.05
C VAL A 66 -13.66 44.64 -16.05
N PHE A 67 -12.84 44.18 -17.01
CA PHE A 67 -12.20 45.03 -18.00
C PHE A 67 -13.17 45.51 -19.10
N ASP A 68 -14.24 44.76 -19.37
CA ASP A 68 -15.29 45.12 -20.33
C ASP A 68 -16.26 46.21 -19.81
N GLY A 69 -15.98 46.85 -18.67
CA GLY A 69 -16.73 48.00 -18.17
C GLY A 69 -18.01 47.66 -17.38
N ASN A 70 -18.23 46.40 -17.00
CA ASN A 70 -19.36 46.04 -16.14
C ASN A 70 -19.13 46.51 -14.69
N SER A 71 -20.17 47.04 -14.04
CA SER A 71 -20.07 47.43 -12.63
C SER A 71 -19.90 46.19 -11.73
N ILE A 72 -18.80 46.15 -10.98
CA ILE A 72 -18.48 45.06 -10.07
C ILE A 72 -18.46 45.57 -8.65
N THR A 73 -19.03 44.78 -7.74
CA THR A 73 -19.05 45.11 -6.32
C THR A 73 -17.62 45.12 -5.75
N PRO A 74 -17.29 45.98 -4.77
CA PRO A 74 -15.98 45.95 -4.09
C PRO A 74 -15.60 44.55 -3.56
N ARG A 75 -16.60 43.76 -3.15
CA ARG A 75 -16.42 42.38 -2.69
C ARG A 75 -15.95 41.44 -3.80
N ASP A 76 -16.52 41.53 -4.99
CA ASP A 76 -16.14 40.69 -6.12
C ASP A 76 -14.76 41.06 -6.65
N LEU A 77 -14.43 42.36 -6.69
CA LEU A 77 -13.09 42.85 -7.01
C LEU A 77 -12.05 42.25 -6.04
N ARG A 78 -12.33 42.29 -4.72
CA ARG A 78 -11.48 41.67 -3.69
C ARG A 78 -11.22 40.19 -3.96
N ARG A 79 -12.29 39.44 -4.22
CA ARG A 79 -12.19 37.99 -4.48
C ARG A 79 -11.34 37.71 -5.71
N LEU A 80 -11.48 38.53 -6.76
CA LEU A 80 -10.69 38.40 -7.98
C LEU A 80 -9.20 38.68 -7.73
N VAL A 81 -8.87 39.80 -7.10
CA VAL A 81 -7.48 40.16 -6.73
C VAL A 81 -6.83 39.04 -5.92
N LEU A 82 -7.50 38.55 -4.88
CA LEU A 82 -6.97 37.48 -4.04
C LEU A 82 -6.77 36.17 -4.80
N SER A 83 -7.70 35.84 -5.70
CA SER A 83 -7.60 34.62 -6.50
C SER A 83 -6.45 34.71 -7.50
N LEU A 84 -6.28 35.87 -8.16
CA LEU A 84 -5.19 36.10 -9.09
C LEU A 84 -3.84 36.13 -8.37
N ALA A 85 -3.74 36.81 -7.23
CA ALA A 85 -2.54 36.84 -6.40
C ALA A 85 -2.08 35.43 -5.99
N ARG A 86 -3.01 34.54 -5.63
CA ARG A 86 -2.70 33.12 -5.35
C ARG A 86 -2.10 32.40 -6.56
N TYR A 87 -2.60 32.66 -7.77
CA TYR A 87 -2.03 32.08 -8.98
C TYR A 87 -0.65 32.65 -9.33
N LEU A 88 -0.41 33.94 -9.10
CA LEU A 88 0.91 34.53 -9.32
C LEU A 88 1.94 34.00 -8.32
N VAL A 89 1.59 33.93 -7.03
CA VAL A 89 2.41 33.28 -6.00
C VAL A 89 2.69 31.82 -6.36
N ARG A 90 1.69 31.10 -6.87
CA ARG A 90 1.89 29.74 -7.39
C ARG A 90 2.89 29.73 -8.55
N GLY A 91 2.70 30.61 -9.53
CA GLY A 91 3.45 30.65 -10.79
C GLY A 91 4.95 30.91 -10.61
N THR A 92 5.35 31.51 -9.49
CA THR A 92 6.76 31.79 -9.17
C THR A 92 7.33 30.91 -8.06
N GLY A 93 6.48 30.41 -7.15
CA GLY A 93 6.92 29.72 -5.93
C GLY A 93 6.69 28.21 -5.88
N ARG A 94 6.00 27.60 -6.86
CA ARG A 94 5.58 26.19 -6.79
C ARG A 94 5.91 25.40 -8.05
N ALA A 95 6.84 24.47 -7.92
CA ALA A 95 7.33 23.61 -9.01
C ALA A 95 6.37 22.48 -9.42
N THR A 96 5.30 22.19 -8.67
CA THR A 96 4.36 21.10 -9.02
C THR A 96 3.73 21.31 -10.41
N PRO A 97 3.95 20.39 -11.39
CA PRO A 97 3.46 20.55 -12.76
C PRO A 97 1.95 20.79 -12.82
N PHE A 98 1.55 21.87 -13.48
CA PHE A 98 0.13 22.25 -13.60
C PHE A 98 -0.10 23.27 -14.70
N GLY A 99 -0.76 22.83 -15.77
CA GLY A 99 -1.08 23.69 -16.91
C GLY A 99 0.17 24.34 -17.46
N LEU A 100 0.21 25.68 -17.44
CA LEU A 100 1.32 26.48 -17.97
C LEU A 100 2.22 27.09 -16.89
N PHE A 101 1.92 26.87 -15.60
CA PHE A 101 2.68 27.48 -14.50
C PHE A 101 3.99 26.76 -14.21
N ALA A 102 3.98 25.44 -14.31
CA ALA A 102 5.14 24.60 -14.03
C ALA A 102 5.08 23.35 -14.89
N GLY A 103 6.24 22.84 -15.26
CA GLY A 103 6.41 21.70 -16.14
C GLY A 103 7.59 20.83 -15.75
N VAL A 104 7.93 19.90 -16.65
CA VAL A 104 8.99 18.90 -16.43
C VAL A 104 10.07 18.93 -17.49
N ALA A 105 11.28 18.52 -17.13
CA ALA A 105 12.39 18.25 -18.04
C ALA A 105 13.26 17.11 -17.49
N PRO A 106 13.89 16.29 -18.36
CA PRO A 106 14.83 15.27 -17.92
C PRO A 106 16.11 15.92 -17.39
N ILE A 107 16.76 15.29 -16.43
CA ILE A 107 18.06 15.72 -15.91
C ILE A 107 19.09 14.60 -16.00
N HIS A 108 20.36 15.00 -15.97
CA HIS A 108 21.49 14.08 -15.94
C HIS A 108 22.36 14.36 -14.72
N PHE A 109 23.11 13.37 -14.28
CA PHE A 109 24.20 13.55 -13.33
C PHE A 109 25.54 13.47 -14.05
N GLY A 110 26.50 14.28 -13.64
CA GLY A 110 27.82 14.33 -14.25
C GLY A 110 28.86 14.99 -13.34
N PRO A 111 30.07 15.26 -13.85
CA PRO A 111 31.18 15.74 -13.03
C PRO A 111 31.02 17.21 -12.55
N ALA A 112 30.22 18.02 -13.24
CA ALA A 112 30.03 19.43 -12.91
C ALA A 112 28.58 19.87 -13.17
N THR A 113 28.11 20.83 -12.38
CA THR A 113 26.75 21.34 -12.46
C THR A 113 26.60 22.33 -13.62
N THR A 114 25.65 22.06 -14.52
CA THR A 114 25.25 23.01 -15.56
C THR A 114 23.74 23.17 -15.56
N ALA A 115 23.26 24.40 -15.72
CA ALA A 115 21.84 24.68 -15.85
C ALA A 115 21.64 25.75 -16.93
N ARG A 116 20.76 25.44 -17.89
CA ARG A 116 20.33 26.38 -18.92
C ARG A 116 18.82 26.45 -18.93
N SER A 117 18.28 27.59 -18.50
CA SER A 117 16.87 27.92 -18.58
C SER A 117 16.51 28.50 -19.95
N GLY A 118 15.78 27.75 -20.78
CA GLY A 118 15.29 28.22 -22.06
C GLY A 118 13.88 28.84 -21.97
N ARG A 119 13.42 29.47 -23.06
CA ARG A 119 12.07 30.07 -23.14
C ARG A 119 11.12 29.29 -24.07
N ARG A 120 11.61 28.28 -24.79
CA ARG A 120 10.81 27.55 -25.80
C ARG A 120 10.11 26.33 -25.19
N HIS A 121 9.37 26.57 -24.10
CA HIS A 121 8.60 25.51 -23.44
C HIS A 121 7.58 24.89 -24.40
N LYS A 122 7.47 23.56 -24.36
CA LYS A 122 6.54 22.80 -25.19
C LYS A 122 5.28 22.50 -24.40
N THR A 123 4.18 23.13 -24.81
CA THR A 123 2.84 22.86 -24.25
C THR A 123 2.26 21.62 -24.91
N ILE A 124 1.81 20.66 -24.11
CA ILE A 124 1.16 19.44 -24.59
C ILE A 124 -0.27 19.42 -24.06
N ALA A 125 -1.24 19.52 -24.97
CA ALA A 125 -2.66 19.43 -24.67
C ALA A 125 -3.16 18.02 -24.99
N ARG A 126 -3.98 17.49 -24.08
CA ARG A 126 -4.68 16.21 -24.16
C ARG A 126 -6.15 16.41 -23.85
N VAL A 127 -6.99 15.46 -24.25
CA VAL A 127 -8.40 15.45 -23.83
C VAL A 127 -8.50 15.24 -22.32
N ASP A 128 -9.42 15.95 -21.67
CA ASP A 128 -9.76 15.68 -20.26
C ASP A 128 -10.53 14.36 -20.15
N ALA A 129 -10.20 13.57 -19.13
CA ALA A 129 -10.81 12.26 -18.90
C ALA A 129 -12.32 12.31 -18.60
N GLU A 130 -12.85 13.38 -17.99
CA GLU A 130 -14.29 13.53 -17.78
C GLU A 130 -15.01 13.77 -19.13
N TRP A 131 -14.40 14.56 -20.01
CA TRP A 131 -14.92 14.76 -21.36
C TRP A 131 -14.90 13.46 -22.17
N LEU A 132 -13.76 12.75 -22.15
CA LEU A 132 -13.61 11.49 -22.88
C LEU A 132 -14.62 10.44 -22.40
N ALA A 133 -14.84 10.33 -21.09
CA ALA A 133 -15.83 9.41 -20.53
C ALA A 133 -17.24 9.65 -21.10
N ARG A 134 -17.66 10.92 -21.23
CA ARG A 134 -18.97 11.27 -21.82
C ARG A 134 -19.06 10.95 -23.31
N VAL A 135 -17.97 11.14 -24.05
CA VAL A 135 -17.90 10.75 -25.47
C VAL A 135 -18.04 9.23 -25.62
N VAL A 136 -17.32 8.46 -24.80
CA VAL A 136 -17.41 7.00 -24.79
C VAL A 136 -18.83 6.55 -24.44
N GLU A 137 -19.44 7.13 -23.41
CA GLU A 137 -20.84 6.82 -23.03
C GLU A 137 -21.83 7.10 -24.16
N ARG A 138 -21.64 8.20 -24.92
CA ARG A 138 -22.48 8.52 -26.09
C ARG A 138 -22.29 7.51 -27.22
N LEU A 139 -21.06 7.07 -27.47
CA LEU A 139 -20.77 6.03 -28.48
C LEU A 139 -21.36 4.67 -28.07
N GLU A 140 -21.23 4.28 -26.80
CA GLU A 140 -21.80 3.04 -26.26
C GLU A 140 -23.33 3.02 -26.30
N ALA A 141 -23.98 4.19 -26.21
CA ALA A 141 -25.43 4.30 -26.32
C ALA A 141 -25.98 3.97 -27.72
N SER A 142 -25.17 4.17 -28.78
CA SER A 142 -25.57 3.82 -30.15
C SER A 142 -25.75 2.32 -30.31
N VAL A 143 -26.99 1.86 -30.53
CA VAL A 143 -27.32 0.44 -30.70
C VAL A 143 -26.53 -0.16 -31.87
N ALA A 144 -26.46 0.57 -33.00
CA ALA A 144 -25.82 0.10 -34.21
C ALA A 144 -24.31 -0.11 -34.04
N LEU A 145 -23.62 0.82 -33.37
CA LEU A 145 -22.21 0.67 -33.04
C LEU A 145 -22.02 -0.40 -31.96
N ARG A 146 -22.82 -0.37 -30.88
CA ARG A 146 -22.69 -1.27 -29.74
C ARG A 146 -22.73 -2.73 -30.16
N ARG A 147 -23.63 -3.12 -31.09
CA ARG A 147 -23.69 -4.48 -31.64
C ARG A 147 -22.37 -4.97 -32.23
N ARG A 148 -21.52 -4.06 -32.72
CA ARG A 148 -20.21 -4.40 -33.32
C ARG A 148 -19.04 -4.27 -32.35
N LEU A 149 -19.25 -3.67 -31.17
CA LEU A 149 -18.22 -3.61 -30.14
C LEU A 149 -17.97 -5.00 -29.55
N THR A 150 -16.74 -5.23 -29.11
CA THR A 150 -16.43 -6.34 -28.23
C THR A 150 -16.56 -5.93 -26.77
N VAL A 151 -16.99 -6.87 -25.94
CA VAL A 151 -17.16 -6.70 -24.50
C VAL A 151 -16.45 -7.81 -23.75
N VAL A 152 -15.96 -7.48 -22.55
CA VAL A 152 -15.52 -8.44 -21.54
C VAL A 152 -16.30 -8.22 -20.25
N VAL A 153 -16.49 -9.26 -19.46
CA VAL A 153 -16.97 -9.12 -18.08
C VAL A 153 -15.93 -8.38 -17.27
N ASN A 154 -16.39 -7.49 -16.38
CA ASN A 154 -15.51 -6.85 -15.41
C ASN A 154 -14.94 -7.93 -14.48
N ASP A 155 -13.63 -8.14 -14.51
CA ASP A 155 -12.93 -9.18 -13.72
C ASP A 155 -12.89 -8.90 -12.22
N LEU A 156 -13.44 -7.75 -11.78
CA LEU A 156 -13.75 -7.48 -10.38
C LEU A 156 -15.13 -8.01 -9.96
N ALA A 157 -15.92 -8.55 -10.90
CA ALA A 157 -17.25 -9.07 -10.63
C ALA A 157 -17.20 -10.41 -9.90
N PHE A 158 -18.04 -10.57 -8.88
CA PHE A 158 -18.20 -11.83 -8.16
C PHE A 158 -19.69 -12.11 -7.89
N VAL A 159 -20.01 -13.36 -7.58
CA VAL A 159 -21.39 -13.78 -7.29
C VAL A 159 -21.61 -13.79 -5.78
N ARG A 160 -22.67 -13.13 -5.31
CA ARG A 160 -23.13 -13.16 -3.91
C ARG A 160 -24.65 -13.29 -3.88
N ASP A 161 -25.15 -14.34 -3.21
CA ASP A 161 -26.58 -14.59 -3.02
C ASP A 161 -27.40 -14.49 -4.33
N GLY A 162 -26.94 -15.20 -5.38
CA GLY A 162 -27.60 -15.19 -6.69
C GLY A 162 -27.57 -13.83 -7.40
N ARG A 163 -26.68 -12.90 -7.02
CA ARG A 163 -26.45 -11.61 -7.68
C ARG A 163 -25.02 -11.51 -8.19
N LEU A 164 -24.84 -10.94 -9.37
CA LEU A 164 -23.55 -10.50 -9.87
C LEU A 164 -23.24 -9.11 -9.30
N VAL A 165 -22.11 -8.97 -8.63
CA VAL A 165 -21.74 -7.77 -7.85
C VAL A 165 -20.39 -7.25 -8.32
N VAL A 166 -20.27 -5.94 -8.50
CA VAL A 166 -18.99 -5.24 -8.63
C VAL A 166 -18.92 -4.11 -7.59
N GLY A 167 -17.88 -4.12 -6.78
CA GLY A 167 -17.63 -3.10 -5.76
C GLY A 167 -16.92 -1.87 -6.33
N CYS A 168 -17.03 -0.73 -5.62
CA CYS A 168 -16.32 0.50 -5.94
C CYS A 168 -16.56 1.07 -7.35
N GLU A 169 -17.71 0.76 -7.95
CA GLU A 169 -18.13 1.27 -9.24
C GLU A 169 -18.92 2.57 -9.14
N ARG A 170 -19.04 3.26 -10.27
CA ARG A 170 -19.77 4.52 -10.36
C ARG A 170 -21.00 4.37 -11.23
N HIS A 171 -22.11 4.97 -10.81
CA HIS A 171 -23.29 5.11 -11.66
C HIS A 171 -23.02 6.14 -12.77
N ALA A 172 -23.45 5.84 -14.01
CA ALA A 172 -23.46 6.80 -15.11
C ALA A 172 -24.20 8.09 -14.69
N GLY A 173 -23.60 9.26 -14.94
CA GLY A 173 -24.17 10.57 -14.58
C GLY A 173 -23.94 11.07 -13.14
N ALA A 174 -23.26 10.31 -12.26
CA ALA A 174 -22.93 10.76 -10.91
C ALA A 174 -21.93 11.96 -10.93
N SER A 175 -22.02 12.87 -9.95
CA SER A 175 -21.07 14.00 -9.77
C SER A 175 -19.81 13.56 -9.02
N SER A 176 -18.70 14.30 -9.08
CA SER A 176 -17.44 13.94 -8.39
C SER A 176 -17.57 13.83 -6.85
N LYS A 177 -18.71 14.25 -6.29
CA LYS A 177 -19.05 14.17 -4.86
C LYS A 177 -19.79 12.87 -4.48
N THR A 178 -20.27 12.08 -5.45
CA THR A 178 -20.97 10.84 -5.17
C THR A 178 -19.95 9.73 -4.88
N SER A 179 -20.09 9.02 -3.75
CA SER A 179 -19.19 7.94 -3.36
C SER A 179 -19.31 6.75 -4.32
N ALA A 180 -18.18 6.14 -4.69
CA ALA A 180 -18.16 4.82 -5.33
C ALA A 180 -19.00 3.85 -4.50
N ALA A 181 -19.85 3.08 -5.18
CA ALA A 181 -20.86 2.23 -4.57
C ALA A 181 -20.75 0.81 -5.12
N GLU A 182 -21.43 -0.11 -4.46
CA GLU A 182 -21.62 -1.46 -4.98
C GLU A 182 -22.70 -1.42 -6.07
N VAL A 183 -22.41 -2.04 -7.21
CA VAL A 183 -23.36 -2.28 -8.29
C VAL A 183 -23.71 -3.76 -8.26
N SER A 184 -25.01 -4.08 -8.23
CA SER A 184 -25.47 -5.48 -8.28
C SER A 184 -26.67 -5.68 -9.19
N VAL A 185 -26.68 -6.81 -9.90
CA VAL A 185 -27.81 -7.30 -10.69
C VAL A 185 -28.10 -8.74 -10.33
N THR A 186 -29.37 -9.17 -10.46
CA THR A 186 -29.72 -10.58 -10.25
C THR A 186 -29.03 -11.44 -11.31
N LEU A 187 -28.37 -12.52 -10.89
CA LEU A 187 -27.72 -13.49 -11.77
C LEU A 187 -28.79 -14.45 -12.33
N THR A 188 -29.55 -13.97 -13.30
CA THR A 188 -30.47 -14.82 -14.07
C THR A 188 -29.65 -15.76 -14.97
N LYS A 189 -30.27 -16.83 -15.49
CA LYS A 189 -29.62 -17.72 -16.48
C LYS A 189 -29.10 -16.95 -17.71
N ALA A 190 -29.78 -15.87 -18.10
CA ALA A 190 -29.36 -15.00 -19.20
C ALA A 190 -28.11 -14.19 -18.83
N VAL A 191 -28.05 -13.62 -17.62
CA VAL A 191 -26.86 -12.89 -17.15
C VAL A 191 -25.67 -13.85 -16.96
N ASP A 192 -25.89 -15.04 -16.42
CA ASP A 192 -24.83 -16.05 -16.28
C ASP A 192 -24.28 -16.47 -17.66
N MET A 193 -25.15 -16.71 -18.65
CA MET A 193 -24.71 -16.96 -20.03
C MET A 193 -23.84 -15.82 -20.58
N VAL A 194 -24.19 -14.56 -20.27
CA VAL A 194 -23.36 -13.40 -20.63
C VAL A 194 -22.00 -13.43 -19.95
N VAL A 195 -21.97 -13.68 -18.64
CA VAL A 195 -20.74 -13.75 -17.85
C VAL A 195 -19.80 -14.83 -18.40
N GLN A 196 -20.31 -16.03 -18.71
CA GLN A 196 -19.50 -17.11 -19.27
C GLN A 196 -18.94 -16.76 -20.66
N ALA A 197 -19.79 -16.21 -21.54
CA ALA A 197 -19.39 -15.86 -22.91
C ALA A 197 -18.40 -14.70 -22.96
N ALA A 198 -18.53 -13.71 -22.06
CA ALA A 198 -17.71 -12.50 -22.03
C ALA A 198 -16.46 -12.61 -21.15
N ARG A 199 -16.03 -13.82 -20.72
CA ARG A 199 -14.73 -14.01 -20.05
C ARG A 199 -13.55 -13.60 -20.92
N THR A 200 -13.71 -13.75 -22.23
CA THR A 200 -12.80 -13.23 -23.26
C THR A 200 -13.58 -12.25 -24.14
N PRO A 201 -12.89 -11.34 -24.87
CA PRO A 201 -13.58 -10.39 -25.74
C PRO A 201 -14.54 -11.07 -26.72
N VAL A 202 -15.82 -10.71 -26.65
CA VAL A 202 -16.90 -11.23 -27.51
C VAL A 202 -17.70 -10.09 -28.12
N ALA A 203 -18.10 -10.21 -29.39
CA ALA A 203 -18.92 -9.18 -30.02
C ALA A 203 -20.32 -9.15 -29.40
N VAL A 204 -20.89 -7.95 -29.21
CA VAL A 204 -22.23 -7.80 -28.64
C VAL A 204 -23.30 -8.46 -29.52
N ALA A 205 -23.14 -8.45 -30.85
CA ALA A 205 -24.06 -9.14 -31.77
C ALA A 205 -24.06 -10.65 -31.51
N ASP A 206 -22.89 -11.28 -31.43
CA ASP A 206 -22.77 -12.72 -31.16
C ASP A 206 -23.37 -13.08 -29.80
N LEU A 207 -23.16 -12.21 -28.81
CA LEU A 207 -23.75 -12.34 -27.48
C LEU A 207 -25.28 -12.27 -27.53
N ALA A 208 -25.83 -11.30 -28.27
CA ALA A 208 -27.26 -11.12 -28.44
C ALA A 208 -27.89 -12.31 -29.19
N ASP A 209 -27.21 -12.84 -30.20
CA ASP A 209 -27.66 -14.00 -30.97
C ASP A 209 -27.63 -15.28 -30.13
N ALA A 210 -26.58 -15.49 -29.32
CA ALA A 210 -26.50 -16.58 -28.36
C ALA A 210 -27.64 -16.51 -27.32
N LEU A 211 -27.94 -15.32 -26.80
CA LEU A 211 -29.08 -15.11 -25.90
C LEU A 211 -30.42 -15.34 -26.58
N ALA A 212 -30.59 -14.93 -27.84
CA ALA A 212 -31.82 -15.17 -28.59
C ALA A 212 -32.04 -16.66 -28.83
N ALA A 213 -30.97 -17.41 -29.13
CA ALA A 213 -31.02 -18.87 -29.27
C ALA A 213 -31.33 -19.57 -27.93
N GLY A 214 -30.73 -19.11 -26.83
CA GLY A 214 -30.96 -19.66 -25.48
C GLY A 214 -32.34 -19.32 -24.89
N PHE A 215 -32.95 -18.21 -25.33
CA PHE A 215 -34.24 -17.71 -24.85
C PHE A 215 -35.19 -17.29 -25.99
N PRO A 216 -35.67 -18.24 -26.83
CA PRO A 216 -36.41 -17.92 -28.07
C PRO A 216 -37.71 -17.13 -27.89
N ALA A 217 -38.34 -17.22 -26.72
CA ALA A 217 -39.56 -16.48 -26.38
C ALA A 217 -39.29 -14.99 -26.06
N THR A 218 -38.02 -14.58 -25.91
CA THR A 218 -37.65 -13.22 -25.51
C THR A 218 -37.47 -12.34 -26.75
N ARG A 219 -38.11 -11.17 -26.77
CA ARG A 219 -37.96 -10.20 -27.86
C ARG A 219 -36.52 -9.67 -27.90
N ALA A 220 -35.97 -9.52 -29.11
CA ALA A 220 -34.61 -8.99 -29.32
C ALA A 220 -34.35 -7.65 -28.62
N SER A 221 -35.35 -6.75 -28.56
CA SER A 221 -35.21 -5.46 -27.87
C SER A 221 -35.00 -5.58 -26.36
N VAL A 222 -35.50 -6.64 -25.72
CA VAL A 222 -35.27 -6.92 -24.29
C VAL A 222 -33.85 -7.42 -24.07
N ILE A 223 -33.35 -8.30 -24.96
CA ILE A 223 -31.97 -8.79 -24.93
C ILE A 223 -30.99 -7.63 -25.11
N GLU A 224 -31.22 -6.79 -26.11
CA GLU A 224 -30.41 -5.59 -26.37
C GLU A 224 -30.44 -4.59 -25.21
N GLY A 225 -31.61 -4.41 -24.59
CA GLY A 225 -31.77 -3.59 -23.39
C GLY A 225 -30.98 -4.13 -22.20
N MET A 226 -31.01 -5.45 -21.98
CA MET A 226 -30.24 -6.10 -20.93
C MET A 226 -28.73 -5.93 -21.13
N VAL A 227 -28.21 -6.18 -22.34
CA VAL A 227 -26.76 -6.01 -22.61
C VAL A 227 -26.35 -4.54 -22.47
N ALA A 228 -27.18 -3.60 -22.96
CA ALA A 228 -26.94 -2.17 -22.78
C ALA A 228 -26.91 -1.77 -21.30
N GLU A 229 -27.78 -2.34 -20.46
CA GLU A 229 -27.79 -2.10 -19.03
C GLU A 229 -26.52 -2.63 -18.35
N LEU A 230 -26.06 -3.83 -18.72
CA LEU A 230 -24.81 -4.40 -18.18
C LEU A 230 -23.57 -3.55 -18.55
N VAL A 231 -23.52 -3.01 -19.77
CA VAL A 231 -22.48 -2.05 -20.19
C VAL A 231 -22.57 -0.73 -19.41
N THR A 232 -23.78 -0.17 -19.29
CA THR A 232 -24.02 1.09 -18.58
C THR A 232 -23.62 0.99 -17.10
N ARG A 233 -23.87 -0.18 -16.50
CA ARG A 233 -23.53 -0.50 -15.11
C ARG A 233 -22.08 -0.96 -14.90
N ARG A 234 -21.25 -1.02 -15.97
CA ARG A 234 -19.85 -1.49 -15.93
C ARG A 234 -19.66 -2.92 -15.42
N LEU A 235 -20.68 -3.75 -15.56
CA LEU A 235 -20.57 -5.20 -15.44
C LEU A 235 -19.93 -5.80 -16.69
N LEU A 236 -20.14 -5.15 -17.84
CA LEU A 236 -19.39 -5.37 -19.07
C LEU A 236 -18.55 -4.13 -19.39
N VAL A 237 -17.29 -4.36 -19.78
CA VAL A 237 -16.35 -3.33 -20.24
C VAL A 237 -16.21 -3.45 -21.75
N THR A 238 -16.48 -2.35 -22.47
CA THR A 238 -16.41 -2.31 -23.94
C THR A 238 -14.99 -2.05 -24.44
N SER A 239 -14.71 -2.44 -25.69
CA SER A 239 -13.47 -2.11 -26.38
C SER A 239 -13.23 -0.61 -26.60
N LEU A 240 -14.26 0.23 -26.45
CA LEU A 240 -14.13 1.69 -26.54
C LEU A 240 -13.46 2.31 -25.30
N ARG A 241 -13.34 1.59 -24.18
CA ARG A 241 -12.78 2.14 -22.95
C ARG A 241 -11.27 1.99 -22.99
N PRO A 242 -10.48 3.07 -23.17
CA PRO A 242 -9.03 2.94 -23.31
C PRO A 242 -8.41 2.53 -21.98
N PRO A 243 -7.49 1.54 -21.97
CA PRO A 243 -6.74 1.18 -20.78
C PRO A 243 -5.89 2.34 -20.26
N MET A 244 -5.51 2.31 -18.98
CA MET A 244 -4.66 3.35 -18.39
C MET A 244 -3.24 3.36 -18.97
N THR A 245 -2.83 2.32 -19.70
CA THR A 245 -1.57 2.30 -20.45
C THR A 245 -1.59 3.12 -21.75
N ALA A 246 -2.76 3.60 -22.19
CA ALA A 246 -2.91 4.33 -23.45
C ALA A 246 -2.56 5.82 -23.30
N ALA A 247 -1.47 6.24 -23.94
CA ALA A 247 -1.02 7.64 -23.93
C ALA A 247 -1.86 8.57 -24.85
N ASP A 248 -2.45 8.04 -25.93
CA ASP A 248 -3.43 8.73 -26.79
C ASP A 248 -4.81 8.06 -26.66
N PRO A 249 -5.55 8.34 -25.58
CA PRO A 249 -6.82 7.67 -25.32
C PRO A 249 -7.92 8.10 -26.31
N LEU A 250 -7.86 9.32 -26.88
CA LEU A 250 -8.79 9.75 -27.93
C LEU A 250 -8.54 8.98 -29.23
N GLY A 251 -7.28 8.84 -29.62
CA GLY A 251 -6.89 8.07 -30.80
C GLY A 251 -7.39 6.63 -30.75
N GLN A 252 -7.22 5.98 -29.60
CA GLN A 252 -7.69 4.62 -29.41
C GLN A 252 -9.22 4.50 -29.52
N VAL A 253 -10.00 5.44 -28.95
CA VAL A 253 -11.46 5.45 -29.10
C VAL A 253 -11.88 5.56 -30.57
N ILE A 254 -11.24 6.46 -31.33
CA ILE A 254 -11.52 6.64 -32.76
C ILE A 254 -11.18 5.36 -33.54
N GLU A 255 -10.00 4.79 -33.30
CA GLU A 255 -9.53 3.58 -33.98
C GLU A 255 -10.45 2.38 -33.70
N GLN A 256 -10.87 2.19 -32.45
CA GLN A 256 -11.79 1.11 -32.08
C GLN A 256 -13.18 1.30 -32.68
N ALA A 257 -13.74 2.51 -32.62
CA ALA A 257 -15.05 2.80 -33.21
C ALA A 257 -15.05 2.63 -34.75
N THR A 258 -13.97 3.03 -35.42
CA THR A 258 -13.79 2.81 -36.87
C THR A 258 -13.59 1.34 -37.21
N ALA A 259 -12.79 0.59 -36.43
CA ALA A 259 -12.62 -0.84 -36.63
C ALA A 259 -13.95 -1.61 -36.51
N CYS A 260 -14.86 -1.12 -35.66
CA CYS A 260 -16.23 -1.63 -35.53
C CYS A 260 -17.18 -1.08 -36.62
N GLY A 261 -16.67 -0.43 -37.66
CA GLY A 261 -17.43 0.13 -38.78
C GLY A 261 -18.34 1.28 -38.40
N GLY A 262 -17.97 2.09 -37.38
CA GLY A 262 -18.73 3.25 -36.92
C GLY A 262 -19.01 4.28 -38.02
N ASP A 263 -18.12 4.38 -39.02
CA ASP A 263 -18.30 5.26 -40.20
C ASP A 263 -19.48 4.87 -41.09
N ALA A 264 -20.02 3.66 -40.95
CA ALA A 264 -21.19 3.21 -41.70
C ALA A 264 -22.53 3.71 -41.11
N PHE A 265 -22.52 4.28 -39.90
CA PHE A 265 -23.74 4.74 -39.22
C PHE A 265 -23.74 6.27 -39.15
N PRO A 266 -24.71 6.98 -39.77
CA PRO A 266 -24.66 8.43 -39.93
C PRO A 266 -24.36 9.20 -38.62
N ASP A 267 -25.14 8.97 -37.56
CA ASP A 267 -24.96 9.66 -36.28
C ASP A 267 -23.59 9.39 -35.61
N VAL A 268 -23.01 8.22 -35.85
CA VAL A 268 -21.70 7.84 -35.31
C VAL A 268 -20.59 8.38 -36.20
N ALA A 269 -20.75 8.32 -37.52
CA ALA A 269 -19.81 8.86 -38.50
C ALA A 269 -19.62 10.37 -38.32
N ASP A 270 -20.72 11.11 -38.11
CA ASP A 270 -20.69 12.55 -37.82
C ASP A 270 -19.88 12.83 -36.55
N LEU A 271 -20.15 12.08 -35.46
CA LEU A 271 -19.40 12.21 -34.22
C LEU A 271 -17.92 11.85 -34.41
N LEU A 272 -17.59 10.76 -35.13
CA LEU A 272 -16.22 10.37 -35.42
C LEU A 272 -15.47 11.40 -36.26
N GLY A 273 -16.15 12.05 -37.22
CA GLY A 273 -15.62 13.19 -37.96
C GLY A 273 -15.18 14.32 -37.03
N LEU A 274 -16.06 14.74 -36.12
CA LEU A 274 -15.77 15.76 -35.11
C LEU A 274 -14.60 15.34 -34.18
N LEU A 275 -14.55 14.08 -33.76
CA LEU A 275 -13.47 13.56 -32.92
C LEU A 275 -12.12 13.52 -33.65
N ARG A 276 -12.11 13.19 -34.95
CA ARG A 276 -10.90 13.26 -35.80
C ARG A 276 -10.42 14.68 -35.98
N ASP A 277 -11.33 15.64 -36.16
CA ASP A 277 -10.99 17.07 -36.21
C ASP A 277 -10.34 17.51 -34.89
N VAL A 278 -10.93 17.14 -33.74
CA VAL A 278 -10.32 17.40 -32.42
C VAL A 278 -8.93 16.78 -32.29
N ARG A 279 -8.74 15.50 -32.69
CA ARG A 279 -7.43 14.83 -32.63
C ARG A 279 -6.40 15.53 -33.53
N ARG A 280 -6.79 15.91 -34.75
CA ARG A 280 -5.94 16.64 -35.71
C ARG A 280 -5.52 18.00 -35.15
N ASP A 281 -6.46 18.76 -34.60
CA ASP A 281 -6.21 20.10 -34.11
C ASP A 281 -5.35 20.07 -32.83
N LEU A 282 -5.53 19.06 -31.97
CA LEU A 282 -4.63 18.78 -30.83
C LEU A 282 -3.21 18.42 -31.31
N ALA A 283 -3.08 17.59 -32.34
CA ALA A 283 -1.77 17.27 -32.92
C ALA A 283 -1.08 18.52 -33.50
N ALA A 284 -1.82 19.34 -34.25
CA ALA A 284 -1.33 20.62 -34.77
C ALA A 284 -0.91 21.59 -33.65
N HIS A 285 -1.68 21.65 -32.56
CA HIS A 285 -1.32 22.42 -31.36
C HIS A 285 0.00 21.92 -30.75
N ASN A 286 0.14 20.61 -30.54
CA ASN A 286 1.30 20.01 -29.87
C ASN A 286 2.58 20.05 -30.73
N GLN A 287 2.45 20.17 -32.05
CA GLN A 287 3.56 20.35 -33.00
C GLN A 287 3.94 21.83 -33.24
N SER A 288 3.04 22.79 -32.96
CA SER A 288 3.27 24.22 -33.15
C SER A 288 4.25 24.81 -32.12
N THR A 289 5.52 24.44 -32.19
CA THR A 289 6.58 24.80 -31.22
C THR A 289 7.07 26.25 -31.31
N THR A 290 6.69 26.99 -32.35
CA THR A 290 7.22 28.34 -32.65
C THR A 290 6.20 29.48 -32.51
N SER A 291 4.91 29.21 -32.34
CA SER A 291 3.88 30.26 -32.18
C SER A 291 2.95 30.00 -31.00
N ARG A 292 3.19 30.69 -29.89
CA ARG A 292 2.35 30.66 -28.67
C ARG A 292 0.94 31.18 -28.92
N THR A 293 0.82 32.23 -29.74
CA THR A 293 -0.47 32.80 -30.14
C THR A 293 -1.31 31.78 -30.91
N ARG A 294 -0.69 31.08 -31.89
CA ARG A 294 -1.35 29.98 -32.61
C ARG A 294 -1.79 28.86 -31.67
N GLN A 295 -0.95 28.47 -30.71
CA GLN A 295 -1.31 27.47 -29.71
C GLN A 295 -2.50 27.94 -28.84
N ARG A 296 -2.53 29.19 -28.40
CA ARG A 296 -3.68 29.75 -27.65
C ARG A 296 -4.97 29.67 -28.48
N VAL A 297 -4.93 30.12 -29.73
CA VAL A 297 -6.07 30.09 -30.66
C VAL A 297 -6.59 28.67 -30.85
N LEU A 298 -5.69 27.71 -31.14
CA LEU A 298 -6.05 26.31 -31.30
C LEU A 298 -6.68 25.72 -30.02
N ARG A 299 -6.15 26.04 -28.81
CA ARG A 299 -6.76 25.56 -27.56
C ARG A 299 -8.17 26.09 -27.36
N VAL A 300 -8.43 27.36 -27.67
CA VAL A 300 -9.76 27.96 -27.57
C VAL A 300 -10.72 27.30 -28.57
N GLN A 301 -10.29 27.16 -29.83
CA GLN A 301 -11.07 26.51 -30.89
C GLN A 301 -11.41 25.06 -30.55
N VAL A 302 -10.41 24.27 -30.17
CA VAL A 302 -10.59 22.87 -29.78
C VAL A 302 -11.46 22.76 -28.52
N SER A 303 -11.26 23.60 -27.51
CA SER A 303 -12.10 23.58 -26.30
C SER A 303 -13.57 23.87 -26.62
N ALA A 304 -13.85 24.82 -27.52
CA ALA A 304 -15.19 25.12 -27.97
C ALA A 304 -15.80 23.94 -28.75
N ALA A 305 -15.07 23.37 -29.70
CA ALA A 305 -15.50 22.19 -30.46
C ALA A 305 -15.80 21.00 -29.53
N MET A 306 -14.92 20.73 -28.57
CA MET A 306 -15.12 19.68 -27.56
C MET A 306 -16.36 19.93 -26.71
N ASN A 307 -16.60 21.17 -26.27
CA ASN A 307 -17.79 21.51 -25.49
C ASN A 307 -19.10 21.40 -26.28
N ASN A 308 -19.05 21.62 -27.60
CA ASN A 308 -20.19 21.37 -28.48
C ASN A 308 -20.47 19.87 -28.63
N ILE A 309 -19.44 19.02 -28.60
CA ILE A 309 -19.59 17.56 -28.61
C ILE A 309 -20.15 17.05 -27.27
N ALA A 310 -19.55 17.49 -26.16
CA ALA A 310 -19.96 17.16 -24.80
C ALA A 310 -19.51 18.26 -23.83
N ALA A 311 -20.46 19.02 -23.30
CA ALA A 311 -20.16 20.17 -22.45
C ALA A 311 -19.49 19.76 -21.12
N THR A 312 -18.23 20.13 -20.94
CA THR A 312 -17.50 19.94 -19.68
C THR A 312 -16.86 21.27 -19.29
N GLY A 313 -16.86 21.64 -18.01
CA GLY A 313 -16.28 22.93 -17.59
C GLY A 313 -14.78 23.07 -17.94
N LYS A 314 -14.09 21.95 -18.18
CA LYS A 314 -12.67 21.86 -18.57
C LYS A 314 -12.45 20.65 -19.51
N PRO A 315 -12.57 20.81 -20.83
CA PRO A 315 -12.45 19.71 -21.78
C PRO A 315 -11.00 19.29 -22.06
N LEU A 316 -10.01 20.07 -21.64
CA LEU A 316 -8.59 19.81 -21.89
C LEU A 316 -7.79 19.61 -20.60
N ALA A 317 -6.84 18.67 -20.65
CA ALA A 317 -5.74 18.55 -19.71
C ALA A 317 -4.45 19.05 -20.40
N VAL A 318 -3.65 19.84 -19.70
CA VAL A 318 -2.41 20.41 -20.24
C VAL A 318 -1.24 20.16 -19.32
N ASP A 319 -0.18 19.61 -19.90
CA ASP A 319 1.13 19.47 -19.27
C ASP A 319 2.15 20.30 -20.04
N LEU A 320 3.16 20.78 -19.32
CA LEU A 320 4.23 21.60 -19.86
C LEU A 320 5.55 20.83 -19.80
N ARG A 321 6.27 20.77 -20.91
CA ARG A 321 7.68 20.42 -20.92
C ARG A 321 8.51 21.70 -20.95
N VAL A 322 9.26 21.96 -19.88
CA VAL A 322 10.10 23.16 -19.78
C VAL A 322 11.35 23.01 -20.67
N ASP A 323 11.88 24.13 -21.15
CA ASP A 323 13.03 24.18 -22.08
C ASP A 323 14.33 24.25 -21.27
N ASP A 324 14.42 23.40 -20.26
CA ASP A 324 15.52 23.40 -19.31
C ASP A 324 16.46 22.24 -19.65
N ARG A 325 17.77 22.51 -19.60
CA ARG A 325 18.80 21.48 -19.66
C ARG A 325 19.64 21.58 -18.40
N VAL A 326 19.61 20.52 -17.59
CA VAL A 326 20.29 20.50 -16.29
C VAL A 326 21.13 19.23 -16.17
N VAL A 327 22.39 19.43 -15.82
CA VAL A 327 23.31 18.40 -15.34
C VAL A 327 23.65 18.76 -13.89
N LEU A 328 23.43 17.85 -12.95
CA LEU A 328 23.80 18.03 -11.55
C LEU A 328 25.11 17.29 -11.24
N SER A 329 25.91 17.84 -10.34
CA SER A 329 27.13 17.15 -9.89
C SER A 329 26.82 15.83 -9.17
N GLU A 330 27.76 14.89 -9.23
CA GLU A 330 27.67 13.62 -8.49
C GLU A 330 27.54 13.80 -6.98
N GLN A 331 28.01 14.93 -6.42
CA GLN A 331 27.84 15.24 -5.00
C GLN A 331 26.36 15.37 -4.59
N VAL A 332 25.53 15.94 -5.47
CA VAL A 332 24.08 16.03 -5.23
C VAL A 332 23.44 14.63 -5.23
N ALA A 333 23.89 13.75 -6.13
CA ALA A 333 23.43 12.36 -6.15
C ALA A 333 23.80 11.60 -4.87
N GLN A 334 25.05 11.75 -4.40
CA GLN A 334 25.53 11.13 -3.17
C GLN A 334 24.76 11.64 -1.94
N GLU A 335 24.47 12.94 -1.86
CA GLU A 335 23.67 13.51 -0.79
C GLU A 335 22.22 13.01 -0.84
N ALA A 336 21.62 12.89 -2.03
CA ALA A 336 20.29 12.31 -2.20
C ALA A 336 20.22 10.83 -1.78
N GLN A 337 21.27 10.04 -2.06
CA GLN A 337 21.39 8.67 -1.56
C GLN A 337 21.49 8.63 -0.03
N ALA A 338 22.33 9.48 0.56
CA ALA A 338 22.47 9.58 2.01
C ALA A 338 21.18 10.03 2.71
N ALA A 339 20.41 10.92 2.07
CA ALA A 339 19.09 11.34 2.54
C ALA A 339 18.11 10.17 2.58
N ALA A 340 18.03 9.38 1.51
CA ALA A 340 17.15 8.22 1.45
C ALA A 340 17.55 7.14 2.47
N ASP A 341 18.85 6.86 2.63
CA ASP A 341 19.36 5.95 3.67
C ASP A 341 18.95 6.39 5.08
N ALA A 342 19.14 7.68 5.40
CA ALA A 342 18.74 8.23 6.68
C ALA A 342 17.23 8.11 6.92
N LEU A 343 16.40 8.36 5.89
CA LEU A 343 14.94 8.22 5.99
C LEU A 343 14.50 6.76 6.19
N VAL A 344 15.17 5.80 5.55
CA VAL A 344 14.94 4.36 5.76
C VAL A 344 15.30 3.95 7.20
N ARG A 345 16.47 4.36 7.70
CA ARG A 345 16.89 4.11 9.09
C ARG A 345 15.96 4.77 10.12
N LEU A 346 15.37 5.91 9.76
CA LEU A 346 14.40 6.65 10.57
C LEU A 346 12.95 6.19 10.35
N ALA A 347 12.69 5.11 9.61
CA ALA A 347 11.33 4.61 9.40
C ALA A 347 10.62 4.32 10.74
N VAL A 348 9.36 4.77 10.84
CA VAL A 348 8.53 4.59 12.06
C VAL A 348 8.13 3.12 12.25
N HIS A 349 8.01 2.40 11.14
CA HIS A 349 7.47 1.04 11.11
C HIS A 349 8.34 0.14 10.22
N PRO A 350 9.59 -0.19 10.65
CA PRO A 350 10.51 -0.99 9.84
C PRO A 350 10.00 -2.41 9.52
N ALA A 351 9.09 -2.95 10.33
CA ALA A 351 8.43 -4.25 10.12
C ALA A 351 7.00 -4.14 9.55
N GLY A 352 6.66 -3.01 8.93
CA GLY A 352 5.31 -2.75 8.40
C GLY A 352 4.39 -1.99 9.35
N SER A 353 3.42 -1.27 8.77
CA SER A 353 2.45 -0.47 9.54
C SER A 353 1.61 -1.35 10.49
N PRO A 354 1.04 -0.79 11.58
CA PRO A 354 0.16 -1.57 12.47
C PRO A 354 -0.97 -2.28 11.72
N ALA A 355 -1.58 -1.63 10.72
CA ALA A 355 -2.63 -2.21 9.90
C ALA A 355 -2.15 -3.44 9.10
N TRP A 356 -0.96 -3.38 8.51
CA TRP A 356 -0.39 -4.50 7.76
C TRP A 356 0.13 -5.63 8.66
N ARG A 357 0.60 -5.32 9.87
CA ARG A 357 0.94 -6.33 10.89
C ARG A 357 -0.28 -7.09 11.38
N ASP A 358 -1.38 -6.37 11.67
CA ASP A 358 -2.68 -6.99 11.99
C ASP A 358 -3.19 -7.83 10.83
N TYR A 359 -3.15 -7.31 9.59
CA TYR A 359 -3.60 -8.04 8.41
C TYR A 359 -2.82 -9.34 8.16
N HIS A 360 -1.48 -9.29 8.29
CA HIS A 360 -0.63 -10.49 8.20
C HIS A 360 -0.95 -11.50 9.31
N SER A 361 -1.16 -11.05 10.54
CA SER A 361 -1.52 -11.92 11.66
C SER A 361 -2.86 -12.62 11.43
N ARG A 362 -3.86 -11.89 10.92
CA ARG A 362 -5.17 -12.45 10.52
C ARG A 362 -5.06 -13.44 9.37
N PHE A 363 -4.19 -13.18 8.39
CA PHE A 363 -3.91 -14.12 7.31
C PHE A 363 -3.36 -15.43 7.85
N LEU A 364 -2.33 -15.35 8.71
CA LEU A 364 -1.75 -16.52 9.34
C LEU A 364 -2.75 -17.28 10.22
N GLU A 365 -3.59 -16.57 10.97
CA GLU A 365 -4.60 -17.20 11.81
C GLU A 365 -5.70 -17.91 11.00
N ARG A 366 -6.15 -17.30 9.90
CA ARG A 366 -7.27 -17.82 9.10
C ARG A 366 -6.85 -18.92 8.12
N TYR A 367 -5.71 -18.74 7.46
CA TYR A 367 -5.29 -19.59 6.35
C TYR A 367 -4.05 -20.43 6.67
N GLY A 368 -3.26 -20.04 7.66
CA GLY A 368 -1.97 -20.67 7.99
C GLY A 368 -0.82 -20.17 7.11
N MET A 369 0.41 -20.47 7.54
CA MET A 369 1.61 -20.19 6.74
C MET A 369 1.64 -21.06 5.47
N GLY A 370 2.19 -20.51 4.39
CA GLY A 370 2.32 -21.21 3.10
C GLY A 370 1.01 -21.41 2.33
N ALA A 371 -0.15 -21.01 2.89
CA ALA A 371 -1.42 -21.02 2.17
C ALA A 371 -1.37 -20.14 0.93
N VAL A 372 -2.05 -20.55 -0.15
CA VAL A 372 -2.13 -19.80 -1.41
C VAL A 372 -3.59 -19.45 -1.66
N VAL A 373 -3.96 -18.20 -1.33
CA VAL A 373 -5.35 -17.71 -1.37
C VAL A 373 -5.51 -16.76 -2.55
N ALA A 374 -6.47 -17.01 -3.44
CA ALA A 374 -6.71 -16.11 -4.58
C ALA A 374 -6.97 -14.68 -4.11
N VAL A 375 -6.47 -13.68 -4.84
CA VAL A 375 -6.59 -12.27 -4.43
C VAL A 375 -8.06 -11.87 -4.27
N GLY A 376 -8.93 -12.29 -5.20
CA GLY A 376 -10.37 -12.01 -5.14
C GLY A 376 -11.03 -12.56 -3.88
N ASP A 377 -10.69 -13.79 -3.48
CA ASP A 377 -11.24 -14.43 -2.27
C ASP A 377 -10.72 -13.75 -1.00
N LEU A 378 -9.43 -13.41 -0.96
CA LEU A 378 -8.80 -12.78 0.20
C LEU A 378 -9.40 -11.40 0.50
N VAL A 379 -9.54 -10.56 -0.54
CA VAL A 379 -10.02 -9.18 -0.38
C VAL A 379 -11.54 -9.07 -0.31
N ASN A 380 -12.26 -10.18 -0.46
CA ASN A 380 -13.70 -10.23 -0.22
C ASN A 380 -14.00 -10.00 1.27
N ALA A 381 -14.82 -8.99 1.58
CA ALA A 381 -15.11 -8.60 2.97
C ALA A 381 -16.12 -9.53 3.69
N ASP A 382 -16.80 -10.40 2.94
CA ASP A 382 -17.82 -11.33 3.47
C ASP A 382 -17.23 -12.74 3.64
N THR A 383 -16.46 -13.22 2.66
CA THR A 383 -15.90 -14.59 2.66
C THR A 383 -14.40 -14.65 2.97
N GLY A 384 -13.68 -13.54 2.84
CA GLY A 384 -12.24 -13.42 3.09
C GLY A 384 -11.91 -12.57 4.31
N LEU A 385 -10.73 -11.93 4.28
CA LEU A 385 -10.34 -10.94 5.30
C LEU A 385 -10.83 -9.53 4.97
N GLY A 386 -11.26 -9.28 3.73
CA GLY A 386 -11.43 -7.93 3.22
C GLY A 386 -10.09 -7.23 2.98
N PHE A 387 -10.13 -5.92 2.76
CA PHE A 387 -8.91 -5.10 2.70
C PHE A 387 -8.38 -4.74 4.11
N PRO A 388 -7.09 -4.43 4.26
CA PRO A 388 -6.51 -3.97 5.52
C PRO A 388 -7.21 -2.71 6.09
N ALA A 389 -7.06 -2.48 7.40
CA ALA A 389 -7.57 -1.27 8.04
C ALA A 389 -7.05 0.02 7.35
N GLY A 390 -7.93 1.01 7.16
CA GLY A 390 -7.62 2.25 6.44
C GLY A 390 -7.80 2.19 4.92
N TYR A 391 -8.31 1.09 4.39
CA TYR A 391 -8.78 0.98 3.01
C TYR A 391 -10.26 1.37 2.91
N ARG A 392 -10.69 1.85 1.73
CA ARG A 392 -12.12 2.08 1.47
C ARG A 392 -12.88 0.76 1.54
N GLY A 393 -13.99 0.73 2.27
CA GLY A 393 -14.87 -0.44 2.37
C GLY A 393 -14.38 -1.54 3.33
N THR A 394 -13.25 -1.36 4.02
CA THR A 394 -12.81 -2.32 5.03
C THR A 394 -13.72 -2.30 6.27
N ARG A 395 -13.95 -3.49 6.85
CA ARG A 395 -14.59 -3.66 8.16
C ARG A 395 -13.55 -3.69 9.29
N LEU A 396 -12.26 -3.78 8.97
CA LEU A 396 -11.19 -3.85 9.95
C LEU A 396 -10.94 -2.47 10.55
N THR A 397 -10.99 -2.42 11.87
CA THR A 397 -10.67 -1.20 12.61
C THR A 397 -9.15 -1.09 12.75
N PRO A 398 -8.57 0.12 12.61
CA PRO A 398 -7.15 0.30 12.91
C PRO A 398 -6.83 -0.19 14.33
N PRO A 399 -5.72 -0.91 14.54
CA PRO A 399 -5.28 -1.26 15.88
C PRO A 399 -5.16 0.00 16.75
N ALA A 400 -5.50 -0.13 18.03
CA ALA A 400 -5.37 1.00 18.96
C ALA A 400 -3.95 1.57 18.89
N ALA A 401 -3.86 2.91 18.80
CA ALA A 401 -2.56 3.56 18.85
C ALA A 401 -1.92 3.24 20.21
N PRO A 402 -0.65 2.79 20.24
CA PRO A 402 0.04 2.57 21.51
C PRO A 402 0.17 3.89 22.28
N SER A 403 0.44 3.78 23.58
CA SER A 403 0.96 4.91 24.37
C SER A 403 2.22 5.49 23.72
N LEU A 404 2.65 6.68 24.16
CA LEU A 404 3.88 7.32 23.67
C LEU A 404 5.05 6.31 23.65
N SER A 405 5.64 6.10 22.47
CA SER A 405 6.81 5.24 22.31
C SER A 405 8.07 5.92 22.88
N GLU A 406 9.14 5.16 23.13
CA GLU A 406 10.44 5.74 23.52
C GLU A 406 10.94 6.74 22.48
N ARG A 407 10.75 6.44 21.19
CA ARG A 407 11.04 7.36 20.09
C ARG A 407 10.21 8.64 20.17
N ASP A 408 8.91 8.56 20.49
CA ASP A 408 8.07 9.74 20.65
C ASP A 408 8.57 10.62 21.80
N VAL A 409 8.94 10.02 22.93
CA VAL A 409 9.51 10.72 24.08
C VAL A 409 10.81 11.44 23.68
N MET A 410 11.68 10.78 22.92
CA MET A 410 12.91 11.41 22.42
C MET A 410 12.64 12.56 21.45
N LEU A 411 11.70 12.42 20.52
CA LEU A 411 11.32 13.48 19.57
C LEU A 411 10.70 14.68 20.27
N LEU A 412 9.84 14.45 21.27
CA LEU A 412 9.28 15.49 22.13
C LEU A 412 10.41 16.24 22.87
N ALA A 413 11.36 15.51 23.45
CA ALA A 413 12.51 16.10 24.14
C ALA A 413 13.40 16.92 23.19
N LEU A 414 13.64 16.43 21.97
CA LEU A 414 14.41 17.16 20.94
C LEU A 414 13.71 18.47 20.56
N ALA A 415 12.40 18.43 20.26
CA ALA A 415 11.64 19.62 19.91
C ALA A 415 11.58 20.63 21.08
N GLN A 416 11.37 20.14 22.31
CA GLN A 416 11.33 20.99 23.50
C GLN A 416 12.67 21.65 23.77
N LYS A 417 13.79 20.90 23.68
CA LYS A 417 15.13 21.45 23.86
C LYS A 417 15.42 22.54 22.84
N ALA A 418 15.16 22.30 21.55
CA ALA A 418 15.34 23.30 20.51
C ALA A 418 14.53 24.57 20.78
N ALA A 419 13.29 24.44 21.24
CA ALA A 419 12.44 25.57 21.59
C ALA A 419 12.99 26.37 22.79
N LEU A 420 13.49 25.71 23.83
CA LEU A 420 14.09 26.36 25.01
C LEU A 420 15.39 27.08 24.67
N ASP A 421 16.22 26.47 23.83
CA ASP A 421 17.49 27.03 23.36
C ASP A 421 17.28 28.13 22.29
N ARG A 422 16.03 28.36 21.86
CA ARG A 422 15.66 29.20 20.71
C ARG A 422 16.41 28.84 19.42
N SER A 423 16.77 27.55 19.28
CA SER A 423 17.38 27.01 18.07
C SER A 423 16.30 26.65 17.06
N THR A 424 16.48 27.09 15.81
CA THR A 424 15.58 26.71 14.73
C THR A 424 15.91 25.38 14.08
N GLU A 425 17.11 24.84 14.35
CA GLU A 425 17.65 23.62 13.74
C GLU A 425 18.10 22.60 14.79
N VAL A 426 17.87 21.33 14.49
CA VAL A 426 18.48 20.17 15.15
C VAL A 426 19.26 19.37 14.10
N VAL A 427 20.55 19.19 14.36
CA VAL A 427 21.44 18.40 13.50
C VAL A 427 21.56 16.99 14.06
N LEU A 428 21.23 15.99 13.25
CA LEU A 428 21.40 14.59 13.56
C LEU A 428 22.74 14.11 13.01
N ASP A 429 23.44 13.30 13.80
CA ASP A 429 24.54 12.45 13.36
C ASP A 429 24.08 10.98 13.28
N ASP A 430 24.98 10.08 12.86
CA ASP A 430 24.67 8.66 12.74
C ASP A 430 24.26 7.99 14.06
N ASN A 431 24.82 8.46 15.19
CA ASN A 431 24.47 7.98 16.52
C ASN A 431 23.04 8.41 16.91
N ALA A 432 22.69 9.67 16.69
CA ALA A 432 21.35 10.20 16.94
C ALA A 432 20.30 9.47 16.09
N ILE A 433 20.61 9.16 14.82
CA ILE A 433 19.76 8.32 13.98
C ILE A 433 19.62 6.92 14.58
N GLY A 434 20.73 6.30 15.00
CA GLY A 434 20.71 4.96 15.62
C GLY A 434 19.84 4.90 16.87
N ARG A 435 19.88 5.92 17.73
CA ARG A 435 19.01 5.97 18.92
C ARG A 435 17.53 6.24 18.59
N LEU A 436 17.24 6.92 17.48
CA LEU A 436 15.87 7.18 17.03
C LEU A 436 15.30 6.00 16.21
N ALA A 437 16.14 5.08 15.74
CA ALA A 437 15.71 3.88 15.03
C ALA A 437 14.87 2.99 15.94
N VAL A 438 13.80 2.42 15.40
CA VAL A 438 12.84 1.62 16.19
C VAL A 438 13.33 0.19 16.38
N ASN A 439 13.94 -0.41 15.35
CA ASN A 439 14.47 -1.77 15.33
C ASN A 439 15.53 -1.89 14.23
N ASP A 440 16.26 -3.02 14.22
CA ASP A 440 17.13 -3.39 13.10
C ASP A 440 16.33 -3.59 11.81
N LEU A 441 16.95 -3.22 10.69
CA LEU A 441 16.37 -3.34 9.36
C LEU A 441 16.56 -4.76 8.83
N THR A 442 15.49 -5.51 8.64
CA THR A 442 15.54 -6.89 8.11
C THR A 442 15.35 -6.96 6.60
N ALA A 443 14.49 -6.10 6.05
CA ALA A 443 14.21 -5.99 4.62
C ALA A 443 13.85 -4.54 4.29
N VAL A 444 14.39 -4.00 3.19
CA VAL A 444 14.11 -2.64 2.72
C VAL A 444 13.42 -2.72 1.37
N GLN A 445 12.43 -1.85 1.12
CA GLN A 445 11.77 -1.78 -0.18
C GLN A 445 12.81 -1.62 -1.32
N PRO A 446 12.65 -2.31 -2.46
CA PRO A 446 13.72 -2.44 -3.44
C PRO A 446 14.05 -1.14 -4.17
N HIS A 447 13.09 -0.22 -4.29
CA HIS A 447 13.30 1.07 -4.93
C HIS A 447 12.30 2.12 -4.45
N THR A 448 12.66 3.39 -4.59
CA THR A 448 11.86 4.55 -4.17
C THR A 448 12.10 5.73 -5.10
N GLU A 449 11.35 6.82 -4.92
CA GLU A 449 11.58 8.10 -5.59
C GLU A 449 11.70 9.19 -4.54
N LEU A 450 12.88 9.83 -4.47
CA LEU A 450 13.12 10.98 -3.60
C LEU A 450 12.85 12.27 -4.38
N ARG A 451 12.04 13.15 -3.80
CA ARG A 451 11.77 14.50 -4.32
C ARG A 451 12.38 15.52 -3.38
N PHE A 452 13.21 16.41 -3.90
CA PHE A 452 13.90 17.41 -3.09
C PHE A 452 14.12 18.71 -3.85
N ARG A 453 14.55 19.73 -3.12
CA ARG A 453 14.94 21.03 -3.67
C ARG A 453 16.39 21.28 -3.31
N ILE A 454 17.09 22.01 -4.16
CA ILE A 454 18.48 22.35 -3.93
C ILE A 454 18.56 23.83 -3.58
N GLN A 455 19.18 24.15 -2.46
CA GLN A 455 19.46 25.52 -2.07
C GLN A 455 20.96 25.79 -2.17
N ALA A 456 21.34 26.68 -3.09
CA ALA A 456 22.70 27.13 -3.32
C ALA A 456 22.71 28.50 -4.03
N PRO A 457 23.60 29.42 -3.64
CA PRO A 457 23.66 30.76 -4.24
C PRO A 457 24.15 30.71 -5.69
N THR A 458 25.07 29.80 -6.01
CA THR A 458 25.62 29.65 -7.37
C THR A 458 25.81 28.17 -7.75
N ARG A 459 26.10 27.93 -9.02
CA ARG A 459 26.37 26.58 -9.54
C ARG A 459 27.72 26.06 -9.05
N GLU A 460 28.71 26.94 -8.92
CA GLU A 460 30.03 26.61 -8.41
C GLU A 460 29.98 26.22 -6.92
N ALA A 461 29.03 26.79 -6.16
CA ALA A 461 28.78 26.36 -4.78
C ALA A 461 28.29 24.90 -4.72
N LEU A 462 27.43 24.46 -5.67
CA LEU A 462 27.03 23.06 -5.76
C LEU A 462 28.21 22.13 -6.02
N ASP A 463 29.10 22.52 -6.93
CA ASP A 463 30.28 21.72 -7.28
C ASP A 463 31.32 21.65 -6.14
N ARG A 464 31.36 22.68 -5.27
CA ARG A 464 32.17 22.66 -4.04
C ARG A 464 31.48 21.96 -2.85
N GLY A 465 30.24 21.51 -3.00
CA GLY A 465 29.49 20.88 -1.92
C GLY A 465 28.92 21.86 -0.88
N GLU A 466 28.82 23.15 -1.25
CA GLU A 466 28.25 24.24 -0.45
C GLU A 466 26.76 24.43 -0.80
N PHE A 467 25.93 23.45 -0.46
CA PHE A 467 24.50 23.47 -0.74
C PHE A 467 23.69 22.77 0.36
N GLU A 468 22.39 23.04 0.41
CA GLU A 468 21.43 22.24 1.17
C GLU A 468 20.49 21.46 0.23
N LEU A 469 20.21 20.21 0.60
CA LEU A 469 19.19 19.38 -0.02
C LEU A 469 17.96 19.37 0.87
N VAL A 470 16.84 19.94 0.42
CA VAL A 470 15.61 19.99 1.22
C VAL A 470 14.61 18.97 0.71
N VAL A 471 14.35 17.94 1.51
CA VAL A 471 13.38 16.89 1.17
C VAL A 471 11.99 17.50 1.01
N ALA A 472 11.39 17.29 -0.16
CA ALA A 472 10.04 17.75 -0.51
C ALA A 472 9.01 16.62 -0.41
N GLY A 473 9.43 15.38 -0.68
CA GLY A 473 8.59 14.19 -0.52
C GLY A 473 9.30 12.91 -0.93
N VAL A 474 8.69 11.77 -0.58
CA VAL A 474 9.16 10.44 -0.96
C VAL A 474 7.99 9.66 -1.56
N SER A 475 8.25 8.88 -2.61
CA SER A 475 7.25 7.99 -3.21
C SER A 475 7.62 6.52 -2.95
N ARG A 476 6.61 5.66 -2.81
CA ARG A 476 6.81 4.24 -2.48
C ARG A 476 7.64 3.48 -3.52
N ALA A 477 7.50 3.82 -4.79
CA ALA A 477 8.18 3.15 -5.89
C ALA A 477 8.80 4.14 -6.88
N ALA A 478 9.86 3.70 -7.56
CA ALA A 478 10.40 4.41 -8.70
C ALA A 478 9.38 4.47 -9.84
N GLY A 479 9.35 5.56 -10.61
CA GLY A 479 8.38 5.75 -11.69
C GLY A 479 7.06 6.41 -11.26
N THR A 480 6.76 6.50 -9.96
CA THR A 480 5.47 7.03 -9.45
C THR A 480 5.20 8.44 -9.98
N THR A 481 6.18 9.33 -9.88
CA THR A 481 6.01 10.77 -10.12
C THR A 481 6.55 11.25 -11.46
N THR A 482 7.24 10.36 -12.17
CA THR A 482 7.90 10.57 -13.48
C THR A 482 7.17 9.85 -14.62
N GLY A 483 6.54 8.71 -14.34
CA GLY A 483 5.99 7.79 -15.34
C GLY A 483 4.97 8.40 -16.30
N ARG A 484 4.01 9.19 -15.79
CA ARG A 484 2.99 9.88 -16.62
C ARG A 484 3.55 10.87 -17.64
N PHE A 485 4.82 11.26 -17.51
CA PHE A 485 5.46 12.25 -18.37
C PHE A 485 6.39 11.63 -19.42
N LEU A 486 6.62 10.32 -19.38
CA LEU A 486 7.57 9.64 -20.28
C LEU A 486 7.23 9.85 -21.76
N ASP A 487 5.95 9.92 -22.11
CA ASP A 487 5.49 10.15 -23.48
C ASP A 487 5.71 11.59 -23.99
N MET A 488 6.03 12.53 -23.09
CA MET A 488 6.32 13.93 -23.42
C MET A 488 7.82 14.20 -23.66
N LEU A 489 8.68 13.26 -23.25
CA LEU A 489 10.13 13.38 -23.38
C LEU A 489 10.57 13.12 -24.82
N ASP A 490 11.79 13.55 -25.16
CA ASP A 490 12.39 13.16 -26.43
C ASP A 490 12.69 11.65 -26.44
N ILE A 491 12.83 11.08 -27.63
CA ILE A 491 12.99 9.63 -27.81
C ILE A 491 14.15 9.08 -26.97
N ASP A 492 15.31 9.74 -26.98
CA ASP A 492 16.51 9.31 -26.26
C ASP A 492 16.30 9.30 -24.74
N ASP A 493 15.74 10.38 -24.18
CA ASP A 493 15.44 10.45 -22.74
C ASP A 493 14.37 9.42 -22.35
N ARG A 494 13.33 9.25 -23.17
CA ARG A 494 12.27 8.28 -22.93
C ARG A 494 12.82 6.85 -22.90
N GLU A 495 13.66 6.49 -23.86
CA GLU A 495 14.27 5.16 -23.94
C GLU A 495 15.24 4.90 -22.79
N ARG A 496 16.08 5.88 -22.44
CA ARG A 496 16.98 5.80 -21.28
C ARG A 496 16.21 5.54 -19.98
N MET A 497 15.21 6.37 -19.70
CA MET A 497 14.41 6.27 -18.48
C MET A 497 13.60 4.97 -18.42
N THR A 498 12.99 4.56 -19.54
CA THR A 498 12.22 3.31 -19.62
C THR A 498 13.12 2.09 -19.40
N THR A 499 14.34 2.12 -19.96
CA THR A 499 15.34 1.05 -19.76
C THR A 499 15.76 0.97 -18.30
N ALA A 500 16.05 2.11 -17.67
CA ALA A 500 16.41 2.18 -16.26
C ALA A 500 15.30 1.65 -15.33
N TYR A 501 14.03 1.88 -15.67
CA TYR A 501 12.89 1.32 -14.92
C TYR A 501 12.72 -0.19 -15.10
N ARG A 502 13.01 -0.73 -16.28
CA ARG A 502 12.95 -2.19 -16.53
C ARG A 502 14.03 -2.97 -15.80
N SER A 503 15.15 -2.33 -15.45
CA SER A 503 16.27 -2.94 -14.73
C SER A 503 16.22 -2.75 -13.22
N LEU A 504 15.11 -2.23 -12.67
CA LEU A 504 14.97 -2.05 -11.23
C LEU A 504 14.97 -3.41 -10.51
N PRO A 505 15.61 -3.52 -9.33
CA PRO A 505 15.56 -4.74 -8.55
C PRO A 505 14.15 -4.97 -7.98
N THR A 506 13.85 -6.23 -7.71
CA THR A 506 12.72 -6.68 -6.90
C THR A 506 13.19 -6.94 -5.47
N LEU A 507 12.26 -7.02 -4.51
CA LEU A 507 12.57 -7.42 -3.13
C LEU A 507 13.07 -8.86 -3.06
N HIS A 508 12.61 -9.73 -3.98
CA HIS A 508 13.03 -11.12 -4.08
C HIS A 508 13.59 -11.48 -5.46
N ASP A 509 14.68 -12.26 -5.52
CA ASP A 509 15.38 -12.63 -6.76
C ASP A 509 14.52 -13.46 -7.73
N ASP A 510 13.57 -14.26 -7.21
CA ASP A 510 12.67 -15.09 -8.01
C ASP A 510 11.43 -14.34 -8.51
N ALA A 511 11.22 -13.10 -8.04
CA ALA A 511 10.11 -12.25 -8.45
C ALA A 511 10.32 -11.64 -9.85
N PHE A 512 9.22 -11.31 -10.52
CA PHE A 512 9.24 -10.41 -11.66
C PHE A 512 8.43 -9.15 -11.37
N ALA A 513 8.91 -8.01 -11.85
CA ALA A 513 8.18 -6.76 -11.78
C ALA A 513 7.02 -6.77 -12.79
N ALA A 514 5.85 -6.30 -12.36
CA ALA A 514 4.67 -6.17 -13.22
C ALA A 514 4.06 -4.78 -13.09
N GLN A 515 3.72 -4.16 -14.23
CA GLN A 515 3.04 -2.87 -14.22
C GLN A 515 1.55 -3.08 -13.95
N VAL A 516 0.97 -2.33 -13.02
CA VAL A 516 -0.46 -2.37 -12.74
C VAL A 516 -1.20 -1.37 -13.61
N SER A 517 -2.25 -1.81 -14.30
CA SER A 517 -3.20 -0.98 -15.04
C SER A 517 -4.62 -1.29 -14.58
N GLY A 518 -5.38 -0.24 -14.29
CA GLY A 518 -6.78 -0.36 -13.92
C GLY A 518 -7.39 1.02 -13.68
N PRO A 519 -8.72 1.13 -13.70
CA PRO A 519 -9.41 2.40 -13.60
C PRO A 519 -9.21 3.06 -12.23
N THR A 520 -9.38 4.37 -12.21
CA THR A 520 -9.45 5.15 -10.97
C THR A 520 -10.90 5.27 -10.49
N LEU A 521 -11.09 5.65 -9.22
CA LEU A 521 -12.44 5.86 -8.67
C LEU A 521 -13.20 7.04 -9.32
N TYR A 522 -12.46 7.99 -9.91
CA TYR A 522 -13.03 9.22 -10.47
C TYR A 522 -12.38 9.54 -11.82
N PRO A 523 -13.16 9.81 -12.88
CA PRO A 523 -12.61 10.05 -14.22
C PRO A 523 -11.49 11.10 -14.26
N ARG A 524 -11.61 12.20 -13.51
CA ARG A 524 -10.56 13.23 -13.45
C ARG A 524 -9.21 12.74 -12.93
N ALA A 525 -9.19 11.70 -12.10
CA ALA A 525 -7.95 11.10 -11.62
C ALA A 525 -7.22 10.32 -12.75
N GLU A 526 -7.92 9.92 -13.81
CA GLU A 526 -7.30 9.27 -14.98
C GLU A 526 -6.34 10.22 -15.72
N ASN A 527 -6.53 11.54 -15.64
CA ASN A 527 -5.56 12.52 -16.16
C ASN A 527 -4.19 12.41 -15.47
N VAL A 528 -4.15 11.86 -14.26
CA VAL A 528 -2.92 11.61 -13.49
C VAL A 528 -2.49 10.15 -13.56
N ALA A 529 -3.45 9.22 -13.72
CA ALA A 529 -3.22 7.78 -13.75
C ALA A 529 -2.57 7.26 -15.02
N ARG A 530 -2.89 7.85 -16.17
CA ARG A 530 -2.41 7.36 -17.46
C ARG A 530 -0.90 7.45 -17.55
N SER A 531 -0.28 6.33 -17.91
CA SER A 531 1.17 6.21 -18.08
C SER A 531 1.45 5.16 -19.15
N PRO A 532 2.48 5.33 -20.00
CA PRO A 532 2.80 4.31 -20.99
C PRO A 532 3.16 2.98 -20.32
N GLN A 533 3.03 1.88 -21.06
CA GLN A 533 3.54 0.58 -20.61
C GLN A 533 5.08 0.59 -20.65
N VAL A 534 5.69 0.57 -19.47
CA VAL A 534 7.14 0.55 -19.26
C VAL A 534 7.64 -0.87 -19.09
N LEU A 535 6.97 -1.67 -18.25
CA LEU A 535 7.37 -3.04 -17.96
C LEU A 535 6.81 -4.03 -18.99
N PRO A 536 7.52 -5.14 -19.26
CA PRO A 536 7.06 -6.15 -20.21
C PRO A 536 5.77 -6.82 -19.73
N THR A 537 5.70 -7.18 -18.45
CA THR A 537 4.53 -7.83 -17.85
C THR A 537 3.54 -6.81 -17.27
N LEU A 538 2.26 -7.09 -17.46
CA LEU A 538 1.16 -6.25 -17.01
C LEU A 538 0.22 -7.04 -16.08
N VAL A 539 -0.23 -6.43 -14.98
CA VAL A 539 -1.42 -6.84 -14.23
C VAL A 539 -2.53 -5.86 -14.59
N SER A 540 -3.56 -6.35 -15.27
CA SER A 540 -4.70 -5.54 -15.71
C SER A 540 -5.97 -5.98 -15.00
N PHE A 541 -6.80 -5.03 -14.56
CA PHE A 541 -8.13 -5.33 -14.03
C PHE A 541 -9.14 -4.23 -14.41
N ALA A 542 -10.41 -4.61 -14.53
CA ALA A 542 -11.53 -3.76 -14.98
C ALA A 542 -11.25 -3.00 -16.29
N GLU A 543 -10.48 -3.61 -17.19
CA GLU A 543 -10.11 -3.07 -18.51
C GLU A 543 -10.43 -4.07 -19.61
N HIS A 544 -10.81 -3.58 -20.79
CA HIS A 544 -10.96 -4.42 -21.98
C HIS A 544 -9.62 -4.60 -22.68
N ARG A 545 -9.10 -5.83 -22.71
CA ARG A 545 -7.86 -6.19 -23.40
C ARG A 545 -8.02 -7.49 -24.18
N ALA A 546 -7.29 -7.60 -25.28
CA ALA A 546 -7.10 -8.88 -25.94
C ALA A 546 -6.24 -9.79 -25.04
N PRO A 547 -6.46 -11.11 -25.05
CA PRO A 547 -5.58 -12.06 -24.38
C PRO A 547 -4.14 -11.90 -24.87
N ASP A 548 -3.19 -11.82 -23.94
CA ASP A 548 -1.78 -11.61 -24.20
C ASP A 548 -0.96 -12.36 -23.14
N GLU A 549 0.05 -13.10 -23.57
CA GLU A 549 0.90 -13.90 -22.68
C GLU A 549 1.65 -13.04 -21.66
N GLN A 550 1.91 -11.77 -21.97
CA GLN A 550 2.54 -10.84 -21.04
C GLN A 550 1.58 -10.26 -20.01
N THR A 551 0.27 -10.42 -20.18
CA THR A 551 -0.74 -9.96 -19.23
C THR A 551 -1.08 -11.06 -18.22
N VAL A 552 -0.94 -10.75 -16.93
CA VAL A 552 -1.35 -11.61 -15.82
C VAL A 552 -2.77 -11.23 -15.41
N ALA A 553 -3.69 -12.18 -15.56
CA ALA A 553 -5.09 -12.01 -15.15
C ALA A 553 -5.21 -11.94 -13.62
N LEU A 554 -6.24 -11.23 -13.13
CA LEU A 554 -6.46 -11.10 -11.69
C LEU A 554 -6.71 -12.45 -11.00
N ASP A 555 -7.44 -13.37 -11.65
CA ASP A 555 -7.73 -14.72 -11.12
C ASP A 555 -6.49 -15.63 -11.03
N ASP A 556 -5.41 -15.28 -11.74
CA ASP A 556 -4.12 -15.97 -11.64
C ASP A 556 -3.31 -15.52 -10.42
N LEU A 557 -3.67 -14.37 -9.82
CA LEU A 557 -2.96 -13.82 -8.67
C LEU A 557 -3.49 -14.42 -7.37
N ALA A 558 -2.55 -14.82 -6.51
CA ALA A 558 -2.83 -15.27 -5.16
C ALA A 558 -1.85 -14.66 -4.16
N VAL A 559 -2.24 -14.68 -2.89
CA VAL A 559 -1.43 -14.25 -1.75
C VAL A 559 -0.99 -15.46 -0.95
N THR A 560 0.27 -15.45 -0.56
CA THR A 560 0.82 -16.38 0.43
C THR A 560 1.59 -15.63 1.51
N ALA A 561 1.88 -16.29 2.62
CA ALA A 561 2.57 -15.69 3.76
C ALA A 561 3.53 -16.68 4.41
N ASP A 562 4.61 -16.15 4.99
CA ASP A 562 5.42 -16.86 5.97
C ASP A 562 5.34 -16.14 7.32
N ALA A 563 6.24 -16.47 8.26
CA ALA A 563 6.26 -15.86 9.59
C ALA A 563 6.54 -14.35 9.56
N GLN A 564 7.09 -13.80 8.47
CA GLN A 564 7.59 -12.44 8.39
C GLN A 564 6.88 -11.58 7.35
N HIS A 565 6.56 -12.13 6.18
CA HIS A 565 6.12 -11.38 5.00
C HIS A 565 4.84 -11.95 4.37
N LEU A 566 4.18 -11.08 3.61
CA LEU A 566 3.14 -11.42 2.64
C LEU A 566 3.75 -11.36 1.25
N TYR A 567 3.30 -12.24 0.37
CA TYR A 567 3.79 -12.40 -0.99
C TYR A 567 2.63 -12.42 -1.97
N LEU A 568 2.85 -11.85 -3.15
CA LEU A 568 1.95 -12.01 -4.29
C LEU A 568 2.56 -13.00 -5.28
N VAL A 569 1.77 -13.97 -5.72
CA VAL A 569 2.21 -15.05 -6.64
C VAL A 569 1.33 -15.10 -7.87
N SER A 570 1.92 -15.40 -9.03
CA SER A 570 1.19 -15.85 -10.22
C SER A 570 1.16 -17.37 -10.16
N ARG A 571 -0.04 -17.96 -10.14
CA ARG A 571 -0.22 -19.41 -9.99
C ARG A 571 0.24 -20.14 -11.24
N SER A 572 -0.14 -19.65 -12.41
CA SER A 572 0.19 -20.23 -13.71
C SER A 572 1.69 -20.17 -14.02
N ARG A 573 2.34 -19.04 -13.70
CA ARG A 573 3.79 -18.86 -13.93
C ARG A 573 4.64 -19.35 -12.78
N ASP A 574 4.03 -19.65 -11.64
CA ASP A 574 4.68 -20.22 -10.47
C ASP A 574 5.87 -19.36 -9.96
N ARG A 575 5.67 -18.03 -10.03
CA ARG A 575 6.66 -16.99 -9.71
C ARG A 575 6.05 -15.88 -8.85
N LEU A 576 6.89 -15.26 -8.00
CA LEU A 576 6.51 -14.06 -7.25
C LEU A 576 6.27 -12.90 -8.21
N VAL A 577 5.30 -12.06 -7.87
CA VAL A 577 4.92 -10.88 -8.64
C VAL A 577 5.15 -9.66 -7.77
N GLU A 578 5.87 -8.66 -8.29
CA GLU A 578 6.04 -7.37 -7.62
C GLU A 578 5.36 -6.25 -8.42
N PRO A 579 4.14 -5.84 -8.01
CA PRO A 579 3.39 -4.85 -8.76
C PRO A 579 3.94 -3.44 -8.55
N THR A 580 4.05 -2.67 -9.64
CA THR A 580 4.41 -1.26 -9.61
C THR A 580 3.46 -0.44 -10.48
N VAL A 581 3.19 0.80 -10.07
CA VAL A 581 2.39 1.76 -10.85
C VAL A 581 3.25 2.97 -11.23
N PHE A 582 3.16 3.39 -12.50
CA PHE A 582 3.91 4.52 -13.05
C PHE A 582 3.10 5.82 -13.04
N SER A 583 2.32 6.03 -11.96
CA SER A 583 1.45 7.21 -11.81
C SER A 583 1.39 7.71 -10.38
N ALA A 584 1.14 9.02 -10.23
CA ALA A 584 1.10 9.71 -8.93
C ALA A 584 -0.34 9.83 -8.39
N VAL A 585 -1.22 8.87 -8.73
CA VAL A 585 -2.57 8.83 -8.20
C VAL A 585 -2.51 8.56 -6.69
N GLU A 586 -3.20 9.37 -5.89
CA GLU A 586 -3.24 9.19 -4.45
C GLU A 586 -4.05 7.94 -4.09
N PHE A 587 -3.39 6.99 -3.41
CA PHE A 587 -3.92 5.65 -3.18
C PHE A 587 -5.12 5.59 -2.23
N THR A 588 -5.22 6.49 -1.26
CA THR A 588 -6.24 6.43 -0.22
C THR A 588 -7.60 6.87 -0.75
N HIS A 589 -7.64 7.92 -1.56
CA HIS A 589 -8.88 8.57 -1.98
C HIS A 589 -9.18 8.46 -3.46
N ALA A 590 -8.18 8.31 -4.34
CA ALA A 590 -8.37 8.38 -5.79
C ALA A 590 -8.17 7.04 -6.52
N ALA A 591 -7.26 6.18 -6.03
CA ALA A 591 -7.04 4.85 -6.62
C ALA A 591 -8.14 3.85 -6.24
N HIS A 592 -8.33 2.84 -7.09
CA HIS A 592 -9.13 1.67 -6.72
C HIS A 592 -8.47 0.92 -5.54
N PRO A 593 -9.22 0.42 -4.53
CA PRO A 593 -8.62 -0.26 -3.37
C PRO A 593 -7.75 -1.46 -3.73
N LEU A 594 -8.12 -2.19 -4.79
CA LEU A 594 -7.31 -3.30 -5.29
C LEU A 594 -5.96 -2.84 -5.85
N LEU A 595 -5.91 -1.72 -6.57
CA LEU A 595 -4.65 -1.16 -7.07
C LEU A 595 -3.70 -0.88 -5.90
N ARG A 596 -4.23 -0.21 -4.87
CA ARG A 596 -3.49 0.09 -3.65
C ARG A 596 -2.99 -1.20 -2.97
N PHE A 597 -3.86 -2.21 -2.84
CA PHE A 597 -3.55 -3.48 -2.20
C PHE A 597 -2.41 -4.20 -2.93
N LEU A 598 -2.52 -4.36 -4.25
CA LEU A 598 -1.49 -5.00 -5.08
C LEU A 598 -0.14 -4.28 -4.98
N CYS A 599 -0.14 -2.94 -4.96
CA CYS A 599 1.10 -2.16 -4.85
C CYS A 599 1.68 -2.07 -3.43
N GLU A 600 0.91 -2.43 -2.40
CA GLU A 600 1.36 -2.38 -1.00
C GLU A 600 1.76 -3.74 -0.44
N ILE A 601 1.11 -4.83 -0.88
CA ILE A 601 1.23 -6.13 -0.20
C ILE A 601 2.66 -6.69 -0.18
N THR A 602 3.42 -6.52 -1.26
CA THR A 602 4.78 -7.07 -1.38
C THR A 602 5.80 -6.37 -0.50
N THR A 603 5.54 -5.11 -0.12
CA THR A 603 6.39 -4.32 0.78
C THR A 603 5.71 -4.07 2.13
N ALA A 604 4.55 -4.68 2.39
CA ALA A 604 3.72 -4.45 3.56
C ALA A 604 4.42 -4.69 4.90
N ARG A 605 5.40 -5.61 4.91
CA ARG A 605 6.21 -6.00 6.07
C ARG A 605 7.69 -5.62 5.94
N ALA A 606 8.05 -4.91 4.87
CA ALA A 606 9.39 -4.37 4.67
C ALA A 606 9.50 -2.94 5.21
N THR A 607 10.74 -2.47 5.41
CA THR A 607 11.02 -1.08 5.72
C THR A 607 10.83 -0.23 4.46
N VAL A 608 9.91 0.71 4.53
CA VAL A 608 9.64 1.67 3.45
C VAL A 608 10.42 2.96 3.66
N CYS A 609 10.98 3.53 2.59
CA CYS A 609 11.48 4.90 2.62
C CYS A 609 10.27 5.84 2.66
N ALA A 610 10.16 6.61 3.74
CA ALA A 610 9.06 7.53 3.98
C ALA A 610 9.58 8.88 4.48
N PRO A 611 8.80 9.97 4.33
CA PRO A 611 9.18 11.26 4.90
C PRO A 611 9.40 11.18 6.42
N PHE A 612 10.28 12.03 6.94
CA PHE A 612 10.55 12.10 8.38
C PHE A 612 9.26 12.37 9.16
N SER A 613 9.03 11.59 10.22
CA SER A 613 7.86 11.74 11.09
C SER A 613 8.27 12.23 12.47
N TRP A 614 7.64 13.32 12.90
CA TRP A 614 7.72 13.83 14.27
C TRP A 614 6.91 13.01 15.29
N GLY A 615 6.20 11.96 14.87
CA GLY A 615 5.40 11.13 15.77
C GLY A 615 4.41 11.96 16.59
N ALA A 616 4.34 11.70 17.89
CA ALA A 616 3.51 12.47 18.82
C ALA A 616 3.87 13.97 18.87
N ALA A 617 5.15 14.33 18.66
CA ALA A 617 5.60 15.73 18.65
C ALA A 617 4.99 16.54 17.50
N SER A 618 4.42 15.90 16.47
CA SER A 618 3.69 16.57 15.39
C SER A 618 2.51 17.43 15.85
N ARG A 619 2.06 17.31 17.12
CA ARG A 619 1.02 18.15 17.74
C ARG A 619 1.56 19.46 18.33
N LEU A 620 2.88 19.62 18.47
CA LEU A 620 3.47 20.83 19.02
C LEU A 620 3.27 22.04 18.08
N PRO A 621 3.06 23.25 18.64
CA PRO A 621 2.85 24.46 17.84
C PRO A 621 4.09 24.87 17.06
N TYR A 622 5.28 24.49 17.53
CA TYR A 622 6.55 24.73 16.90
C TYR A 622 7.36 23.43 16.80
N LEU A 623 8.01 23.21 15.66
CA LEU A 623 8.95 22.14 15.40
C LEU A 623 10.19 22.71 14.70
N PRO A 624 11.40 22.42 15.17
CA PRO A 624 12.63 22.84 14.50
C PRO A 624 12.81 22.11 13.17
N ARG A 625 13.66 22.64 12.29
CA ARG A 625 14.13 21.87 11.13
C ARG A 625 15.05 20.75 11.60
N ILE A 626 14.97 19.60 10.93
CA ILE A 626 15.88 18.47 11.15
C ILE A 626 16.84 18.39 9.98
N ARG A 627 18.14 18.51 10.27
CA ARG A 627 19.21 18.36 9.29
C ARG A 627 20.05 17.12 9.58
N TYR A 628 20.39 16.38 8.54
CA TYR A 628 21.39 15.30 8.55
C TYR A 628 22.38 15.58 7.41
N ARG A 629 23.66 15.74 7.73
CA ARG A 629 24.67 16.22 6.76
C ARG A 629 24.22 17.53 6.10
N ARG A 630 24.09 17.60 4.78
CA ARG A 630 23.59 18.77 4.04
C ARG A 630 22.09 18.69 3.78
N THR A 631 21.45 17.60 4.19
CA THR A 631 20.05 17.33 3.93
C THR A 631 19.16 17.83 5.04
N VAL A 632 18.22 18.71 4.72
CA VAL A 632 17.07 19.03 5.57
C VAL A 632 16.00 17.95 5.35
N LEU A 633 15.90 17.02 6.30
CA LEU A 633 14.93 15.92 6.28
C LEU A 633 13.49 16.42 6.45
N THR A 634 13.30 17.45 7.28
CA THR A 634 12.05 18.21 7.38
C THR A 634 12.35 19.67 7.73
N PRO A 635 11.73 20.65 7.05
CA PRO A 635 11.86 22.06 7.38
C PRO A 635 11.22 22.39 8.73
N ALA A 636 11.58 23.54 9.30
CA ALA A 636 10.93 24.03 10.51
C ALA A 636 9.45 24.30 10.25
N ARG A 637 8.61 24.07 11.26
CA ARG A 637 7.16 24.23 11.18
C ARG A 637 6.63 25.03 12.35
N TRP A 638 5.78 26.00 12.04
CA TRP A 638 5.02 26.77 13.00
C TRP A 638 3.53 26.58 12.76
N THR A 639 2.76 26.61 13.82
CA THR A 639 1.31 26.56 13.79
C THR A 639 0.79 27.85 14.41
N VAL A 640 0.09 28.64 13.60
CA VAL A 640 -0.52 29.90 14.04
C VAL A 640 -1.99 29.64 14.28
N ASP A 641 -2.46 29.88 15.49
CA ASP A 641 -3.88 29.85 15.83
C ASP A 641 -4.47 31.26 15.69
N ALA A 642 -5.72 31.37 15.28
CA ALA A 642 -6.40 32.67 15.19
C ALA A 642 -6.48 33.37 16.56
N SER A 643 -6.47 32.61 17.66
CA SER A 643 -6.41 33.15 19.02
C SER A 643 -5.07 33.77 19.40
N ASP A 644 -3.98 33.49 18.66
CA ASP A 644 -2.67 34.10 18.90
C ASP A 644 -2.56 35.55 18.36
N LEU A 645 -3.51 35.95 17.51
CA LEU A 645 -3.51 37.23 16.80
C LEU A 645 -4.83 38.00 17.05
N PRO A 646 -4.86 39.33 16.80
CA PRO A 646 -6.09 40.10 16.89
C PRO A 646 -7.19 39.54 15.97
N GLY A 647 -8.43 39.51 16.46
CA GLY A 647 -9.55 38.91 15.74
C GLY A 647 -9.95 39.63 14.43
N PRO A 648 -10.93 39.10 13.68
CA PRO A 648 -11.26 39.57 12.33
C PRO A 648 -11.67 41.05 12.24
N SER A 649 -12.25 41.60 13.31
CA SER A 649 -12.66 43.01 13.42
C SER A 649 -11.51 43.99 13.70
N SER A 650 -10.30 43.48 13.98
CA SER A 650 -9.14 44.32 14.26
C SER A 650 -8.67 45.08 13.01
N SER A 651 -8.16 46.30 13.22
CA SER A 651 -7.55 47.07 12.14
C SER A 651 -6.34 46.33 11.56
N TRP A 652 -6.02 46.59 10.30
CA TRP A 652 -4.87 45.97 9.66
C TRP A 652 -3.56 46.31 10.35
N ALA A 653 -3.38 47.56 10.78
CA ALA A 653 -2.18 47.99 11.49
C ALA A 653 -1.98 47.24 12.82
N ALA A 654 -3.05 47.08 13.62
CA ALA A 654 -2.98 46.33 14.87
C ALA A 654 -2.66 44.84 14.61
N TRP A 655 -3.24 44.27 13.56
CA TRP A 655 -2.98 42.88 13.19
C TRP A 655 -1.53 42.65 12.73
N THR A 656 -0.99 43.53 11.88
CA THR A 656 0.39 43.41 11.37
C THR A 656 1.44 43.67 12.45
N GLU A 657 1.20 44.63 13.36
CA GLU A 657 2.06 44.87 14.52
C GLU A 657 2.14 43.63 15.41
N GLN A 658 0.99 43.03 15.72
CA GLN A 658 0.95 41.87 16.59
C GLN A 658 1.53 40.62 15.92
N LEU A 659 1.32 40.45 14.61
CA LEU A 659 2.02 39.42 13.85
C LEU A 659 3.54 39.65 13.86
N ALA A 660 4.02 40.88 13.74
CA ALA A 660 5.45 41.19 13.81
C ALA A 660 6.05 40.86 15.19
N ALA A 661 5.32 41.13 16.27
CA ALA A 661 5.69 40.69 17.62
C ALA A 661 5.72 39.16 17.73
N TRP A 662 4.69 38.48 17.20
CA TRP A 662 4.61 37.02 17.16
C TRP A 662 5.78 36.40 16.38
N ARG A 663 6.10 36.94 15.19
CA ARG A 663 7.25 36.53 14.35
C ARG A 663 8.56 36.59 15.11
N ARG A 664 8.82 37.69 15.82
CA ARG A 664 10.03 37.86 16.64
C ARG A 664 10.08 36.87 17.80
N ARG A 665 8.95 36.61 18.47
CA ARG A 665 8.87 35.69 19.61
C ARG A 665 9.18 34.25 19.21
N TYR A 666 8.68 33.80 18.06
CA TYR A 666 8.81 32.41 17.60
C TYR A 666 9.88 32.20 16.52
N ALA A 667 10.72 33.21 16.26
CA ALA A 667 11.77 33.20 15.24
C ALA A 667 11.27 32.71 13.87
N LEU A 668 10.10 33.21 13.44
CA LEU A 668 9.51 32.86 12.15
C LEU A 668 10.34 33.47 11.01
N SER A 669 10.71 32.64 10.03
CA SER A 669 11.37 33.04 8.78
C SER A 669 10.62 34.15 8.04
N GLU A 670 11.35 34.95 7.26
CA GLU A 670 10.74 35.98 6.40
C GLU A 670 9.93 35.35 5.26
N SER A 671 10.40 34.23 4.74
CA SER A 671 9.71 33.47 3.71
C SER A 671 9.16 32.17 4.29
N VAL A 672 7.88 31.89 4.03
CA VAL A 672 7.19 30.69 4.52
C VAL A 672 6.33 30.04 3.44
N TYR A 673 6.17 28.73 3.52
CA TYR A 673 5.12 28.02 2.81
C TYR A 673 3.87 27.96 3.68
N LEU A 674 2.77 28.53 3.20
CA LEU A 674 1.45 28.39 3.78
C LEU A 674 0.74 27.18 3.17
N GLY A 675 0.27 26.26 4.02
CA GLY A 675 -0.51 25.09 3.61
C GLY A 675 0.28 23.78 3.60
N GLU A 676 -0.34 22.73 3.08
CA GLU A 676 0.12 21.34 3.18
C GLU A 676 0.43 20.72 1.81
N ASP A 677 1.39 19.79 1.80
CA ASP A 677 1.81 18.97 0.64
C ASP A 677 2.00 19.77 -0.65
N ASP A 678 1.43 19.31 -1.75
CA ASP A 678 1.51 20.01 -3.01
C ASP A 678 0.76 21.35 -2.89
N ARG A 679 -0.29 21.52 -2.06
CA ARG A 679 -1.13 22.73 -2.00
C ARG A 679 -0.53 23.91 -1.19
N ARG A 680 0.77 24.16 -1.33
CA ARG A 680 1.48 25.25 -0.66
C ARG A 680 1.49 26.56 -1.46
N LEU A 681 1.50 27.69 -0.75
CA LEU A 681 1.77 29.03 -1.28
C LEU A 681 3.07 29.57 -0.68
N HIS A 682 3.98 30.05 -1.53
CA HIS A 682 5.23 30.67 -1.09
C HIS A 682 5.00 32.14 -0.73
N LEU A 683 5.02 32.48 0.55
CA LEU A 683 4.73 33.82 1.05
C LEU A 683 6.00 34.47 1.60
N ASN A 684 6.38 35.59 1.00
CA ASN A 684 7.28 36.56 1.64
C ASN A 684 6.48 37.47 2.58
N LEU A 685 6.73 37.37 3.89
CA LEU A 685 5.99 38.06 4.95
C LEU A 685 6.36 39.54 5.11
N ASN A 686 7.30 40.06 4.33
CA ASN A 686 7.58 41.49 4.24
C ASN A 686 6.72 42.17 3.14
N ARG A 687 5.91 41.40 2.40
CA ARG A 687 4.95 41.91 1.41
C ARG A 687 3.54 42.01 2.02
N PRO A 688 2.91 43.21 2.09
CA PRO A 688 1.56 43.37 2.63
C PRO A 688 0.50 42.48 1.97
N ALA A 689 0.57 42.29 0.65
CA ALA A 689 -0.35 41.41 -0.07
C ALA A 689 -0.25 39.93 0.37
N HIS A 690 0.96 39.44 0.64
CA HIS A 690 1.16 38.07 1.12
C HIS A 690 0.69 37.90 2.57
N LEU A 691 0.93 38.89 3.43
CA LEU A 691 0.36 38.92 4.78
C LEU A 691 -1.16 38.87 4.74
N HIS A 692 -1.79 39.49 3.73
CA HIS A 692 -3.24 39.45 3.58
C HIS A 692 -3.74 38.06 3.19
N LEU A 693 -3.02 37.38 2.28
CA LEU A 693 -3.31 35.99 1.93
C LEU A 693 -3.23 35.07 3.16
N LEU A 694 -2.25 35.31 4.04
CA LEU A 694 -2.12 34.62 5.33
C LEU A 694 -3.32 34.92 6.24
N ARG A 695 -3.67 36.20 6.45
CA ARG A 695 -4.81 36.59 7.30
C ARG A 695 -6.12 35.97 6.80
N VAL A 696 -6.40 36.08 5.50
CA VAL A 696 -7.63 35.51 4.90
C VAL A 696 -7.70 33.99 5.09
N GLU A 697 -6.57 33.29 4.96
CA GLU A 697 -6.55 31.84 5.17
C GLU A 697 -6.70 31.47 6.66
N LEU A 698 -6.08 32.23 7.56
CA LEU A 698 -6.23 32.06 9.00
C LEU A 698 -7.66 32.33 9.46
N ASP A 699 -8.27 33.42 9.03
CA ASP A 699 -9.67 33.77 9.34
C ASP A 699 -10.64 32.68 8.83
N ARG A 700 -10.33 32.05 7.69
CA ARG A 700 -11.14 31.00 7.07
C ARG A 700 -11.04 29.66 7.80
N THR A 701 -9.85 29.32 8.30
CA THR A 701 -9.54 27.97 8.82
C THR A 701 -9.44 27.92 10.34
N GLY A 702 -9.30 29.07 11.00
CA GLY A 702 -9.03 29.21 12.43
C GLY A 702 -7.58 28.89 12.82
N LYS A 703 -6.86 28.11 12.01
CA LYS A 703 -5.51 27.63 12.31
C LYS A 703 -4.77 27.26 11.04
N VAL A 704 -3.52 27.70 10.92
CA VAL A 704 -2.67 27.44 9.74
C VAL A 704 -1.31 26.89 10.13
N ALA A 705 -0.78 26.00 9.29
CA ALA A 705 0.61 25.54 9.37
C ALA A 705 1.47 26.35 8.39
N LEU A 706 2.58 26.89 8.90
CA LEU A 706 3.62 27.56 8.16
C LEU A 706 4.90 26.72 8.21
N ARG A 707 5.57 26.58 7.07
CA ARG A 707 6.89 25.93 7.00
C ARG A 707 7.94 26.88 6.50
N GLU A 708 9.17 26.69 6.93
CA GLU A 708 10.34 27.38 6.40
C GLU A 708 10.38 27.28 4.87
N ALA A 709 10.64 28.41 4.22
CA ALA A 709 10.79 28.53 2.78
C ALA A 709 12.15 29.16 2.42
N PRO A 710 12.69 28.91 1.22
CA PRO A 710 13.96 29.48 0.78
C PRO A 710 13.92 31.02 0.83
N GLU A 711 15.03 31.62 1.28
CA GLU A 711 15.22 33.07 1.38
C GLU A 711 16.34 33.54 0.44
N GLY A 712 16.35 34.85 0.14
CA GLY A 712 17.45 35.48 -0.61
C GLY A 712 17.76 34.82 -1.96
N ASP A 713 19.03 34.49 -2.16
CA ASP A 713 19.58 33.85 -3.35
C ASP A 713 19.65 32.32 -3.23
N ALA A 714 18.87 31.69 -2.33
CA ALA A 714 18.89 30.23 -2.15
C ALA A 714 18.64 29.43 -3.43
N PHE A 715 17.94 29.99 -4.42
CA PHE A 715 17.75 29.36 -5.74
C PHE A 715 18.61 29.99 -6.86
N GLY A 716 19.67 30.72 -6.50
CA GLY A 716 20.54 31.45 -7.44
C GLY A 716 21.24 30.53 -8.44
N TRP A 717 21.57 29.29 -8.05
CA TRP A 717 22.12 28.28 -8.97
C TRP A 717 21.21 27.98 -10.18
N PHE A 718 19.89 28.17 -10.01
CA PHE A 718 18.84 27.93 -11.02
C PHE A 718 18.05 29.21 -11.35
N ASP A 719 18.77 30.33 -11.50
CA ASP A 719 18.22 31.63 -11.94
C ASP A 719 17.06 32.14 -11.03
N GLY A 720 17.06 31.76 -9.76
CA GLY A 720 16.02 32.09 -8.78
C GLY A 720 14.70 31.34 -8.97
N ARG A 721 14.60 30.39 -9.91
CA ARG A 721 13.36 29.65 -10.21
C ARG A 721 13.11 28.56 -9.17
N ALA A 722 11.86 28.51 -8.67
CA ALA A 722 11.41 27.41 -7.84
C ALA A 722 11.42 26.09 -8.63
N HIS A 723 12.07 25.08 -8.07
CA HIS A 723 12.26 23.78 -8.70
C HIS A 723 12.10 22.66 -7.67
N GLU A 724 11.88 21.44 -8.16
CA GLU A 724 12.01 20.18 -7.43
C GLU A 724 12.76 19.20 -8.34
N ILE A 725 13.72 18.47 -7.79
CA ILE A 725 14.40 17.36 -8.43
C ILE A 725 13.76 16.06 -7.94
N VAL A 726 13.42 15.20 -8.88
CA VAL A 726 12.87 13.86 -8.65
C VAL A 726 13.93 12.85 -9.04
N VAL A 727 14.35 12.02 -8.09
CA VAL A 727 15.39 11.01 -8.30
C VAL A 727 14.85 9.64 -7.91
N PRO A 728 14.74 8.69 -8.86
CA PRO A 728 14.53 7.30 -8.54
C PRO A 728 15.81 6.66 -7.97
N LEU A 729 15.64 5.87 -6.92
CA LEU A 729 16.69 5.21 -6.16
C LEU A 729 16.36 3.74 -6.04
N ALA A 730 17.38 2.89 -6.13
CA ALA A 730 17.27 1.45 -5.90
C ALA A 730 18.14 1.07 -4.69
N ALA A 731 17.69 0.09 -3.92
CA ALA A 731 18.45 -0.50 -2.85
C ALA A 731 19.63 -1.31 -3.41
N ASP A 732 20.75 -1.27 -2.71
CA ASP A 732 21.97 -2.04 -3.03
C ASP A 732 22.06 -3.34 -2.18
N GLN A 733 20.95 -3.71 -1.52
CA GLN A 733 20.90 -4.94 -0.74
C GLN A 733 20.64 -6.13 -1.65
N PRO A 734 21.40 -7.23 -1.53
CA PRO A 734 21.09 -8.45 -2.26
C PRO A 734 19.72 -8.95 -1.83
N ALA A 735 18.85 -9.21 -2.81
CA ALA A 735 17.55 -9.78 -2.50
C ALA A 735 17.74 -11.15 -1.85
N PRO A 736 17.04 -11.45 -0.75
CA PRO A 736 17.19 -12.73 -0.09
C PRO A 736 16.73 -13.86 -1.01
N ALA A 737 17.63 -14.80 -1.29
CA ALA A 737 17.31 -16.02 -2.01
C ALA A 737 16.36 -16.88 -1.18
N ARG A 738 15.15 -17.08 -1.70
CA ARG A 738 14.16 -17.95 -1.05
C ARG A 738 14.30 -19.38 -1.58
N ARG A 739 14.44 -20.35 -0.66
CA ARG A 739 14.26 -21.76 -1.00
C ARG A 739 12.76 -22.05 -1.17
N ARG A 740 12.30 -22.02 -2.41
CA ARG A 740 10.95 -22.48 -2.76
C ARG A 740 10.87 -24.00 -2.64
N ARG A 741 9.79 -24.49 -2.01
CA ARG A 741 9.62 -25.92 -1.71
C ARG A 741 8.51 -26.60 -2.54
N ARG A 742 7.53 -25.85 -3.07
CA ARG A 742 6.40 -26.40 -3.86
C ARG A 742 5.88 -25.44 -4.95
N PRO A 743 5.30 -25.94 -6.06
CA PRO A 743 4.49 -25.15 -6.99
C PRO A 743 3.22 -24.56 -6.37
N TRP A 744 3.00 -23.27 -6.59
CA TRP A 744 1.78 -22.57 -6.15
C TRP A 744 0.55 -22.99 -6.94
N SER A 745 0.73 -23.42 -8.20
CA SER A 745 -0.33 -24.02 -9.02
C SER A 745 -0.97 -25.25 -8.35
N ALA A 746 -0.17 -26.06 -7.64
CA ALA A 746 -0.60 -27.28 -6.95
C ALA A 746 -1.07 -27.04 -5.50
N SER A 747 -0.94 -25.82 -4.98
CA SER A 747 -1.15 -25.48 -3.57
C SER A 747 -2.35 -24.55 -3.32
N ALA A 748 -3.19 -24.35 -4.32
CA ALA A 748 -4.36 -23.49 -4.19
C ALA A 748 -5.31 -24.02 -3.11
N VAL A 749 -5.61 -23.14 -2.16
CA VAL A 749 -6.62 -23.35 -1.12
C VAL A 749 -7.99 -23.29 -1.78
N GLU A 750 -8.78 -24.37 -1.66
CA GLU A 750 -10.19 -24.30 -2.09
C GLU A 750 -10.98 -23.33 -1.19
N PRO A 751 -11.96 -22.56 -1.74
CA PRO A 751 -12.70 -21.55 -0.98
C PRO A 751 -13.44 -22.05 0.27
N ALA A 752 -13.69 -23.36 0.40
CA ALA A 752 -14.43 -23.98 1.49
C ALA A 752 -13.54 -24.65 2.55
N LEU A 753 -12.47 -23.97 3.01
CA LEU A 753 -11.42 -24.58 3.84
C LEU A 753 -11.69 -24.59 5.36
N GLY A 754 -12.90 -24.28 5.80
CA GLY A 754 -13.25 -24.25 7.22
C GLY A 754 -14.30 -25.29 7.57
N HIS A 755 -14.06 -26.10 8.59
CA HIS A 755 -15.07 -26.98 9.18
C HIS A 755 -16.00 -26.15 10.07
N LEU A 756 -17.23 -25.91 9.62
CA LEU A 756 -18.19 -25.08 10.34
C LEU A 756 -18.80 -25.87 11.51
N PRO A 757 -19.16 -25.19 12.61
CA PRO A 757 -19.89 -25.83 13.71
C PRO A 757 -21.20 -26.47 13.21
N GLY A 758 -21.32 -27.79 13.38
CA GLY A 758 -22.56 -28.53 13.13
C GLY A 758 -22.77 -29.05 11.71
N SER A 759 -21.85 -28.80 10.78
CA SER A 759 -21.91 -29.35 9.41
C SER A 759 -20.85 -30.40 9.10
N ASP A 760 -19.79 -30.47 9.90
CA ASP A 760 -18.58 -31.23 9.60
C ASP A 760 -18.17 -32.18 10.74
N GLU A 761 -17.14 -33.00 10.48
CA GLU A 761 -16.55 -33.95 11.42
C GLU A 761 -15.75 -33.32 12.57
N TRP A 762 -15.69 -31.98 12.68
CA TRP A 762 -14.90 -31.29 13.70
C TRP A 762 -15.76 -30.46 14.65
N LEU A 763 -15.61 -30.74 15.94
CA LEU A 763 -16.07 -29.86 17.01
C LEU A 763 -14.87 -29.07 17.54
N TYR A 764 -14.87 -27.76 17.29
CA TYR A 764 -13.82 -26.84 17.74
C TYR A 764 -14.34 -25.89 18.82
N LEU A 765 -13.72 -25.96 19.99
CA LEU A 765 -14.08 -25.25 21.20
C LEU A 765 -12.94 -24.34 21.66
N LYS A 766 -13.26 -23.07 21.94
CA LYS A 766 -12.39 -22.13 22.66
C LYS A 766 -12.87 -22.00 24.10
N LEU A 767 -11.99 -22.25 25.07
CA LEU A 767 -12.25 -22.12 26.50
C LEU A 767 -11.48 -20.94 27.09
N TYR A 768 -12.16 -19.86 27.41
CA TYR A 768 -11.55 -18.62 27.88
C TYR A 768 -11.37 -18.64 29.40
N GLY A 769 -10.15 -18.44 29.86
CA GLY A 769 -9.80 -18.54 31.28
C GLY A 769 -8.35 -18.13 31.55
N HIS A 770 -8.01 -17.99 32.83
CA HIS A 770 -6.65 -17.60 33.23
C HIS A 770 -5.64 -18.73 32.89
N PRO A 771 -4.46 -18.44 32.30
CA PRO A 771 -3.46 -19.44 31.92
C PRO A 771 -3.08 -20.42 33.03
N ASP A 772 -2.98 -19.96 34.29
CA ASP A 772 -2.69 -20.80 35.46
C ASP A 772 -3.70 -21.93 35.71
N ARG A 773 -4.88 -21.89 35.10
CA ARG A 773 -5.90 -22.94 35.20
C ARG A 773 -5.82 -23.95 34.06
N HIS A 774 -5.08 -23.66 33.00
CA HIS A 774 -4.98 -24.53 31.83
C HIS A 774 -4.44 -25.91 32.19
N ASP A 775 -3.35 -26.01 32.98
CA ASP A 775 -2.76 -27.29 33.38
C ASP A 775 -3.76 -28.17 34.14
N ALA A 776 -4.53 -27.57 35.05
CA ALA A 776 -5.55 -28.27 35.83
C ALA A 776 -6.73 -28.73 34.94
N ILE A 777 -7.18 -27.89 34.00
CA ILE A 777 -8.21 -28.27 33.02
C ILE A 777 -7.72 -29.44 32.17
N LEU A 778 -6.51 -29.34 31.62
CA LEU A 778 -5.91 -30.32 30.73
C LEU A 778 -5.66 -31.67 31.42
N THR A 779 -5.11 -31.67 32.63
CA THR A 779 -4.76 -32.93 33.32
C THR A 779 -5.92 -33.53 34.13
N GLY A 780 -6.82 -32.70 34.67
CA GLY A 780 -7.89 -33.15 35.55
C GLY A 780 -9.26 -33.29 34.89
N HIS A 781 -9.57 -32.46 33.87
CA HIS A 781 -10.93 -32.34 33.33
C HIS A 781 -11.08 -32.85 31.90
N VAL A 782 -10.11 -32.64 31.02
CA VAL A 782 -10.17 -33.12 29.62
C VAL A 782 -10.14 -34.65 29.53
N PRO A 783 -9.27 -35.39 30.24
CA PRO A 783 -9.29 -36.85 30.24
C PRO A 783 -10.63 -37.42 30.70
N ARG A 784 -11.33 -36.73 31.61
CA ARG A 784 -12.68 -37.15 32.05
C ARG A 784 -13.70 -36.99 30.94
N LEU A 785 -13.66 -35.89 30.19
CA LEU A 785 -14.52 -35.65 29.02
C LEU A 785 -14.32 -36.74 27.96
N VAL A 786 -13.06 -37.03 27.62
CA VAL A 786 -12.72 -37.99 26.56
C VAL A 786 -13.13 -39.41 26.94
N ARG A 787 -12.98 -39.81 28.22
CA ARG A 787 -13.41 -41.14 28.70
C ARG A 787 -14.92 -41.32 28.81
N THR A 788 -15.69 -40.24 28.98
CA THR A 788 -17.15 -40.31 29.14
C THR A 788 -17.91 -40.15 27.81
N GLY A 789 -17.19 -39.95 26.70
CA GLY A 789 -17.77 -39.97 25.37
C GLY A 789 -18.20 -41.37 24.92
N HIS A 790 -19.09 -41.44 23.94
CA HIS A 790 -19.65 -42.69 23.42
C HIS A 790 -18.63 -43.53 22.64
N GLU A 791 -17.61 -42.89 22.05
CA GLU A 791 -16.50 -43.54 21.34
C GLU A 791 -15.16 -42.83 21.63
N PRO A 792 -14.00 -43.51 21.43
CA PRO A 792 -12.69 -42.88 21.49
C PRO A 792 -12.55 -41.80 20.41
N MET A 793 -12.56 -40.52 20.81
CA MET A 793 -12.43 -39.40 19.90
C MET A 793 -10.97 -38.96 19.78
N GLN A 794 -10.49 -38.80 18.55
CA GLN A 794 -9.23 -38.11 18.31
C GLN A 794 -9.41 -36.63 18.69
N TRP A 795 -8.51 -36.12 19.51
CA TRP A 795 -8.58 -34.72 19.95
C TRP A 795 -7.18 -34.16 20.16
N TRP A 796 -7.07 -32.85 20.06
CA TRP A 796 -5.83 -32.14 20.35
C TRP A 796 -6.12 -30.74 20.85
N PHE A 797 -5.12 -30.13 21.48
CA PHE A 797 -5.24 -28.78 22.01
C PHE A 797 -4.09 -27.86 21.63
N LEU A 798 -4.35 -26.56 21.73
CA LEU A 798 -3.34 -25.51 21.79
C LEU A 798 -3.71 -24.50 22.88
N ARG A 799 -2.70 -23.89 23.49
CA ARG A 799 -2.85 -22.69 24.31
C ARG A 799 -2.73 -21.47 23.40
N TYR A 800 -3.60 -20.49 23.54
CA TYR A 800 -3.62 -19.31 22.70
C TYR A 800 -3.93 -18.05 23.49
N GLN A 801 -3.63 -16.89 22.91
CA GLN A 801 -3.78 -15.59 23.56
C GLN A 801 -4.13 -14.53 22.51
N ASP A 802 -5.39 -14.49 22.08
CA ASP A 802 -5.99 -13.39 21.28
C ASP A 802 -7.51 -13.66 21.09
N PRO A 803 -8.44 -12.75 21.44
CA PRO A 803 -8.24 -11.48 22.15
C PRO A 803 -7.85 -11.65 23.62
N GLU A 804 -8.18 -12.81 24.20
CA GLU A 804 -7.93 -13.16 25.60
C GLU A 804 -7.28 -14.55 25.68
N PRO A 805 -6.59 -14.89 26.79
CA PRO A 805 -6.05 -16.23 26.98
C PRO A 805 -7.13 -17.31 26.97
N HIS A 806 -6.90 -18.38 26.20
CA HIS A 806 -7.83 -19.50 26.08
C HIS A 806 -7.15 -20.82 25.67
N LEU A 807 -7.85 -21.93 25.90
CA LEU A 807 -7.53 -23.24 25.30
C LEU A 807 -8.35 -23.44 24.03
N ARG A 808 -7.70 -23.87 22.95
CA ARG A 808 -8.31 -24.30 21.70
C ARG A 808 -8.36 -25.83 21.70
N LEU A 809 -9.53 -26.42 21.87
CA LEU A 809 -9.76 -27.86 21.85
C LEU A 809 -10.47 -28.27 20.58
N ARG A 810 -9.96 -29.28 19.88
CA ARG A 810 -10.58 -29.81 18.67
C ARG A 810 -10.82 -31.30 18.86
N PHE A 811 -12.04 -31.71 18.56
CA PHE A 811 -12.48 -33.11 18.61
C PHE A 811 -12.91 -33.51 17.21
N ARG A 812 -12.36 -34.62 16.73
CA ARG A 812 -12.80 -35.24 15.50
C ARG A 812 -13.88 -36.27 15.82
N LEU A 813 -15.01 -36.14 15.13
CA LEU A 813 -16.17 -37.03 15.22
C LEU A 813 -15.99 -38.18 14.22
N THR A 814 -16.43 -39.38 14.59
CA THR A 814 -16.45 -40.55 13.71
C THR A 814 -17.56 -40.46 12.66
N ASP A 815 -18.71 -39.89 13.03
CA ASP A 815 -19.83 -39.56 12.14
C ASP A 815 -20.32 -38.12 12.42
N GLY A 816 -20.62 -37.35 11.38
CA GLY A 816 -21.17 -35.99 11.50
C GLY A 816 -22.55 -35.94 12.17
N THR A 817 -23.29 -37.06 12.17
CA THR A 817 -24.57 -37.18 12.89
C THR A 817 -24.42 -37.11 14.42
N ASP A 818 -23.22 -37.37 14.95
CA ASP A 818 -22.92 -37.31 16.38
C ASP A 818 -22.63 -35.90 16.90
N TYR A 819 -22.61 -34.89 16.02
CA TYR A 819 -22.25 -33.52 16.41
C TYR A 819 -23.16 -32.97 17.51
N ALA A 820 -24.47 -33.15 17.38
CA ALA A 820 -25.44 -32.60 18.34
C ALA A 820 -25.29 -33.22 19.75
N GLU A 821 -25.10 -34.54 19.81
CA GLU A 821 -24.89 -35.24 21.07
C GLU A 821 -23.55 -34.87 21.71
N THR A 822 -22.48 -34.85 20.91
CA THR A 822 -21.14 -34.47 21.38
C THR A 822 -21.11 -33.03 21.85
N ALA A 823 -21.75 -32.11 21.11
CA ALA A 823 -21.87 -30.71 21.51
C ALA A 823 -22.64 -30.54 22.82
N ARG A 824 -23.72 -31.31 23.04
CA ARG A 824 -24.47 -31.31 24.31
C ARG A 824 -23.61 -31.82 25.47
N HIS A 825 -22.84 -32.87 25.26
CA HIS A 825 -21.91 -33.42 26.25
C HIS A 825 -20.82 -32.41 26.62
N VAL A 826 -20.17 -31.82 25.60
CA VAL A 826 -19.15 -30.77 25.76
C VAL A 826 -19.73 -29.53 26.44
N ALA A 827 -20.96 -29.12 26.11
CA ALA A 827 -21.62 -27.99 26.77
C ALA A 827 -21.85 -28.25 28.27
N THR A 828 -22.30 -29.45 28.63
CA THR A 828 -22.51 -29.85 30.03
C THR A 828 -21.17 -29.87 30.79
N TRP A 829 -20.13 -30.42 30.19
CA TRP A 829 -18.78 -30.40 30.75
C TRP A 829 -18.25 -28.97 30.94
N THR A 830 -18.46 -28.10 29.96
CA THR A 830 -18.07 -26.69 29.99
C THR A 830 -18.80 -25.91 31.09
N ALA A 831 -20.10 -26.16 31.28
CA ALA A 831 -20.86 -25.59 32.39
C ALA A 831 -20.25 -25.97 33.74
N GLY A 832 -19.87 -27.24 33.91
CA GLY A 832 -19.19 -27.70 35.12
C GLY A 832 -17.82 -27.04 35.33
N LEU A 833 -17.05 -26.73 34.28
CA LEU A 833 -15.81 -25.96 34.41
C LEU A 833 -16.07 -24.52 34.89
N ARG A 834 -17.12 -23.89 34.37
CA ARG A 834 -17.51 -22.53 34.74
C ARG A 834 -18.00 -22.46 36.18
N GLU A 835 -18.83 -23.40 36.62
CA GLU A 835 -19.28 -23.52 38.03
C GLU A 835 -18.12 -23.65 39.02
N ARG A 836 -17.03 -24.30 38.59
CA ARG A 836 -15.79 -24.43 39.38
C ARG A 836 -14.85 -23.21 39.29
N GLY A 837 -15.23 -22.17 38.54
CA GLY A 837 -14.40 -20.97 38.37
C GLY A 837 -13.13 -21.20 37.54
N LEU A 838 -13.08 -22.24 36.70
CA LEU A 838 -11.91 -22.56 35.87
C LEU A 838 -11.90 -21.79 34.54
N ILE A 839 -13.07 -21.38 34.05
CA ILE A 839 -13.26 -20.62 32.82
C ILE A 839 -14.29 -19.50 33.02
N GLY A 840 -14.18 -18.43 32.23
CA GLY A 840 -15.18 -17.35 32.17
C GLY A 840 -16.31 -17.65 31.19
N HIS A 841 -15.95 -18.07 29.97
CA HIS A 841 -16.90 -18.42 28.91
C HIS A 841 -16.27 -19.40 27.89
N ALA A 842 -17.07 -19.90 26.95
CA ALA A 842 -16.62 -20.76 25.88
C ALA A 842 -17.31 -20.41 24.55
N GLN A 843 -16.68 -20.77 23.44
CA GLN A 843 -17.18 -20.52 22.09
C GLN A 843 -16.96 -21.75 21.20
N LEU A 844 -17.99 -22.14 20.45
CA LEU A 844 -17.84 -23.03 19.28
C LEU A 844 -17.46 -22.17 18.07
N ASP A 845 -16.46 -22.60 17.32
CA ASP A 845 -15.88 -21.80 16.23
C ASP A 845 -15.53 -22.67 15.01
N THR A 846 -15.23 -22.02 13.89
CA THR A 846 -14.82 -22.69 12.64
C THR A 846 -13.38 -23.16 12.75
N TYR A 847 -13.12 -24.44 12.43
CA TYR A 847 -11.75 -24.96 12.38
C TYR A 847 -11.19 -24.86 10.96
N TYR A 848 -10.08 -24.13 10.81
CA TYR A 848 -9.33 -24.01 9.56
C TYR A 848 -8.03 -24.86 9.64
N PRO A 849 -7.91 -25.94 8.85
CA PRO A 849 -6.69 -26.75 8.78
C PRO A 849 -5.54 -26.02 8.08
N GLU A 850 -4.32 -26.13 8.62
CA GLU A 850 -3.11 -25.45 8.11
C GLU A 850 -2.43 -26.23 6.97
N VAL A 851 -3.16 -26.49 5.89
CA VAL A 851 -2.73 -27.34 4.76
C VAL A 851 -1.46 -26.83 4.06
N GLY A 852 -1.20 -25.52 4.12
CA GLY A 852 0.01 -24.91 3.56
C GLY A 852 1.30 -25.31 4.30
N ARG A 853 1.21 -25.62 5.60
CA ARG A 853 2.35 -26.06 6.44
C ARG A 853 2.48 -27.57 6.44
N PHE A 854 1.37 -28.27 6.67
CA PHE A 854 1.38 -29.70 6.98
C PHE A 854 0.96 -30.59 5.80
N GLY A 855 0.75 -30.01 4.62
CA GLY A 855 0.31 -30.70 3.42
C GLY A 855 -1.21 -30.90 3.38
N PRO A 856 -1.83 -30.96 2.17
CA PRO A 856 -3.28 -31.06 2.02
C PRO A 856 -3.81 -32.50 2.16
N GLY A 857 -5.14 -32.63 2.31
CA GLY A 857 -5.85 -33.91 2.20
C GLY A 857 -5.40 -34.95 3.24
N PRO A 858 -5.13 -36.22 2.83
CA PRO A 858 -4.70 -37.27 3.76
C PRO A 858 -3.41 -36.95 4.54
N THR A 859 -2.55 -36.08 4.01
CA THR A 859 -1.34 -35.63 4.68
C THR A 859 -1.68 -34.71 5.86
N MET A 860 -2.66 -33.82 5.72
CA MET A 860 -3.19 -33.01 6.84
C MET A 860 -3.79 -33.90 7.93
N THR A 861 -4.59 -34.90 7.55
CA THR A 861 -5.16 -35.86 8.51
C THR A 861 -4.09 -36.60 9.31
N ALA A 862 -2.98 -36.99 8.67
CA ALA A 862 -1.86 -37.61 9.36
C ALA A 862 -1.14 -36.63 10.30
N ALA A 863 -1.02 -35.34 9.92
CA ALA A 863 -0.50 -34.30 10.81
C ALA A 863 -1.39 -34.06 12.03
N GLU A 864 -2.72 -34.07 11.86
CA GLU A 864 -3.68 -33.97 12.98
C GLU A 864 -3.57 -35.15 13.94
N ALA A 865 -3.25 -36.34 13.44
CA ALA A 865 -2.91 -37.48 14.28
C ALA A 865 -1.63 -37.24 15.09
N VAL A 866 -0.60 -36.63 14.50
CA VAL A 866 0.59 -36.20 15.23
C VAL A 866 0.23 -35.16 16.31
N PHE A 867 -0.68 -34.22 16.04
CA PHE A 867 -1.14 -33.23 17.01
C PHE A 867 -1.86 -33.85 18.19
N ALA A 868 -2.66 -34.89 17.95
CA ALA A 868 -3.35 -35.66 18.98
C ALA A 868 -2.36 -36.44 19.85
N ALA A 869 -1.46 -37.22 19.22
CA ALA A 869 -0.44 -37.98 19.95
C ALA A 869 0.52 -37.07 20.75
N ASP A 870 0.84 -35.88 20.23
CA ASP A 870 1.65 -34.91 20.97
C ASP A 870 0.87 -34.26 22.13
N SER A 871 -0.43 -34.06 21.98
CA SER A 871 -1.30 -33.59 23.06
C SER A 871 -1.36 -34.62 24.21
N GLU A 872 -1.43 -35.92 23.90
CA GLU A 872 -1.33 -37.01 24.88
C GLU A 872 0.04 -37.06 25.58
N ALA A 873 1.13 -36.91 24.82
CA ALA A 873 2.48 -36.82 25.38
C ALA A 873 2.59 -35.65 26.36
N VAL A 874 2.07 -34.47 25.99
CA VAL A 874 2.06 -33.30 26.86
C VAL A 874 1.21 -33.53 28.11
N LEU A 875 0.06 -34.20 28.02
CA LEU A 875 -0.72 -34.53 29.21
C LEU A 875 0.05 -35.44 30.17
N ALA A 876 0.74 -36.46 29.66
CA ALA A 876 1.58 -37.34 30.49
C ALA A 876 2.72 -36.55 31.15
N GLN A 877 3.36 -35.64 30.41
CA GLN A 877 4.42 -34.77 30.92
C GLN A 877 3.91 -33.81 31.99
N LEU A 878 2.75 -33.16 31.79
CA LEU A 878 2.15 -32.25 32.76
C LEU A 878 1.68 -33.00 34.03
N ALA A 879 1.15 -34.21 33.89
CA ALA A 879 0.77 -35.04 35.04
C ALA A 879 2.00 -35.45 35.88
N SER A 880 3.11 -35.79 35.22
CA SER A 880 4.39 -36.04 35.89
C SER A 880 4.90 -34.80 36.62
N LEU A 881 4.84 -33.61 35.98
CA LEU A 881 5.27 -32.34 36.57
C LEU A 881 4.47 -31.91 37.80
N ALA A 882 3.23 -32.43 37.96
CA ALA A 882 2.42 -32.20 39.14
C ALA A 882 2.84 -33.06 40.36
N CYS A 883 3.69 -34.06 40.18
CA CYS A 883 4.12 -34.98 41.24
C CYS A 883 5.36 -34.46 42.00
N THR A 884 5.48 -34.83 43.28
CA THR A 884 6.69 -34.56 44.06
C THR A 884 7.88 -35.34 43.49
N GLY A 885 9.01 -34.66 43.25
CA GLY A 885 10.20 -35.28 42.65
C GLY A 885 10.21 -35.31 41.12
N ALA A 886 9.33 -34.55 40.46
CA ALA A 886 9.29 -34.41 39.01
C ALA A 886 10.58 -33.82 38.41
N PRO A 887 10.86 -34.08 37.12
CA PRO A 887 11.97 -33.43 36.44
C PRO A 887 11.73 -31.94 36.22
N HIS A 888 12.80 -31.16 35.99
CA HIS A 888 12.64 -29.75 35.66
C HIS A 888 11.91 -29.58 34.31
N LYS A 889 10.89 -28.70 34.28
CA LYS A 889 10.02 -28.51 33.10
C LYS A 889 10.81 -28.23 31.81
N GLN A 890 11.78 -27.32 31.84
CA GLN A 890 12.60 -27.00 30.66
C GLN A 890 13.46 -28.18 30.19
N ALA A 891 13.96 -29.02 31.12
CA ALA A 891 14.76 -30.19 30.78
C ALA A 891 13.89 -31.28 30.10
N LEU A 892 12.67 -31.46 30.61
CA LEU A 892 11.70 -32.39 30.02
C LEU A 892 11.23 -31.94 28.63
N ILE A 893 10.97 -30.64 28.44
CA ILE A 893 10.65 -30.07 27.12
C ILE A 893 11.81 -30.32 26.16
N ALA A 894 13.04 -29.99 26.56
CA ALA A 894 14.23 -30.20 25.72
C ALA A 894 14.41 -31.68 25.32
N ALA A 895 14.22 -32.62 26.25
CA ALA A 895 14.29 -34.05 25.96
C ALA A 895 13.18 -34.49 24.99
N SER A 896 11.95 -33.99 25.16
CA SER A 896 10.84 -34.24 24.23
C SER A 896 11.11 -33.66 22.84
N THR A 897 11.73 -32.48 22.74
CA THR A 897 12.15 -31.88 21.47
C THR A 897 13.21 -32.73 20.77
N VAL A 898 14.16 -33.30 21.51
CA VAL A 898 15.13 -34.25 20.96
C VAL A 898 14.43 -35.51 20.45
N ASP A 899 13.51 -36.09 21.24
CA ASP A 899 12.71 -37.24 20.84
C ASP A 899 11.90 -36.97 19.56
N LEU A 900 11.24 -35.81 19.45
CA LEU A 900 10.54 -35.36 18.26
C LEU A 900 11.46 -35.26 17.03
N ALA A 901 12.65 -34.67 17.19
CA ALA A 901 13.61 -34.53 16.10
C ALA A 901 14.09 -35.89 15.58
N ILE A 902 14.34 -36.84 16.49
CA ILE A 902 14.72 -38.21 16.15
C ILE A 902 13.55 -38.97 15.50
N ALA A 903 12.34 -38.79 16.01
CA ALA A 903 11.14 -39.39 15.43
C ALA A 903 10.91 -38.90 13.99
N ALA A 904 11.05 -37.59 13.77
CA ALA A 904 10.82 -36.95 12.49
C ALA A 904 11.86 -37.32 11.45
N SER A 905 13.13 -37.41 11.83
CA SER A 905 14.18 -37.88 10.92
C SER A 905 14.09 -39.39 10.64
N GLY A 906 13.53 -40.18 11.57
CA GLY A 906 13.60 -41.65 11.53
C GLY A 906 15.00 -42.21 11.86
N ASP A 907 15.97 -41.35 12.17
CA ASP A 907 17.36 -41.69 12.47
C ASP A 907 17.92 -40.75 13.55
N SER A 908 18.49 -41.30 14.62
CA SER A 908 18.97 -40.51 15.75
C SER A 908 20.12 -39.57 15.35
N GLY A 909 21.05 -40.02 14.51
CA GLY A 909 22.16 -39.20 14.03
C GLY A 909 21.70 -38.00 13.19
N VAL A 910 20.71 -38.20 12.32
CA VAL A 910 20.11 -37.13 11.50
C VAL A 910 19.34 -36.14 12.37
N GLY A 911 18.52 -36.61 13.31
CA GLY A 911 17.72 -35.75 14.18
C GLY A 911 18.57 -34.88 15.11
N LEU A 912 19.62 -35.47 15.72
CA LEU A 912 20.56 -34.72 16.54
C LEU A 912 21.35 -33.69 15.73
N ARG A 913 21.80 -34.05 14.52
CA ARG A 913 22.50 -33.11 13.63
C ARG A 913 21.60 -31.96 13.19
N TRP A 914 20.34 -32.25 12.88
CA TRP A 914 19.37 -31.23 12.53
C TRP A 914 19.25 -30.16 13.61
N LEU A 915 19.15 -30.55 14.90
CA LEU A 915 19.12 -29.61 16.03
C LEU A 915 20.39 -28.76 16.14
N LEU A 916 21.56 -29.32 15.83
CA LEU A 916 22.84 -28.60 15.87
C LEU A 916 22.95 -27.52 14.78
N ASP A 917 22.36 -27.79 13.62
CA ASP A 917 22.42 -26.97 12.42
C ASP A 917 21.31 -25.89 12.38
N HIS A 918 20.13 -26.17 12.95
CA HIS A 918 18.94 -25.32 12.81
C HIS A 918 18.55 -24.54 14.07
N VAL A 919 19.05 -24.92 15.26
CA VAL A 919 18.83 -24.14 16.48
C VAL A 919 19.90 -23.05 16.61
N ASP A 920 19.45 -21.80 16.68
CA ASP A 920 20.28 -20.61 16.75
C ASP A 920 21.24 -20.61 17.96
N ARG A 921 22.41 -19.98 17.79
CA ARG A 921 23.47 -19.84 18.80
C ARG A 921 23.37 -18.54 19.60
N THR A 922 22.32 -17.75 19.40
CA THR A 922 22.16 -16.44 20.05
C THR A 922 22.32 -16.50 21.57
N ALA A 923 22.98 -15.48 22.11
CA ALA A 923 23.35 -15.40 23.51
C ALA A 923 22.14 -15.09 24.40
N ILE A 924 21.50 -16.14 24.91
CA ILE A 924 20.54 -16.06 26.03
C ILE A 924 21.29 -16.41 27.31
N GLU A 925 20.80 -15.99 28.47
CA GLU A 925 21.32 -16.41 29.76
C GLU A 925 21.29 -17.95 29.89
N ALA A 926 22.36 -18.55 30.40
CA ALA A 926 22.47 -20.01 30.50
C ALA A 926 21.58 -20.53 31.64
N PRO A 927 20.74 -21.56 31.41
CA PRO A 927 20.02 -22.22 32.50
C PRO A 927 20.97 -22.75 33.58
N ALA A 928 20.47 -22.91 34.80
CA ALA A 928 21.25 -23.49 35.89
C ALA A 928 21.84 -24.85 35.50
N ARG A 929 23.09 -25.12 35.91
CA ARG A 929 23.84 -26.34 35.53
C ARG A 929 23.07 -27.64 35.78
N GLN A 930 22.30 -27.70 36.88
CA GLN A 930 21.46 -28.86 37.20
C GLN A 930 20.38 -29.14 36.13
N VAL A 931 19.76 -28.09 35.56
CA VAL A 931 18.75 -28.22 34.50
C VAL A 931 19.39 -28.73 33.22
N HIS A 932 20.59 -28.25 32.92
CA HIS A 932 21.39 -28.68 31.78
C HIS A 932 21.76 -30.17 31.87
N ASP A 933 22.29 -30.60 33.01
CA ASP A 933 22.69 -32.00 33.23
C ASP A 933 21.48 -32.94 33.19
N GLN A 934 20.34 -32.50 33.73
CA GLN A 934 19.08 -33.24 33.63
C GLN A 934 18.57 -33.33 32.19
N ALA A 935 18.66 -32.26 31.40
CA ALA A 935 18.24 -32.27 29.99
C ALA A 935 19.08 -33.26 29.15
N ILE A 936 20.40 -33.31 29.36
CA ILE A 936 21.28 -34.28 28.69
C ILE A 936 20.88 -35.70 29.07
N THR A 937 20.66 -35.95 30.36
CA THR A 937 20.37 -37.30 30.88
C THR A 937 19.00 -37.81 30.41
N LEU A 938 17.97 -36.95 30.38
CA LEU A 938 16.63 -37.31 29.90
C LEU A 938 16.55 -37.51 28.39
N ALA A 939 17.44 -36.86 27.62
CA ALA A 939 17.46 -36.92 26.16
C ALA A 939 18.30 -38.07 25.59
N ASP A 940 18.66 -39.08 26.40
CA ASP A 940 19.44 -40.25 25.98
C ASP A 940 18.69 -41.06 24.90
N PRO A 941 19.21 -41.13 23.67
CA PRO A 941 18.55 -41.82 22.57
C PRO A 941 18.70 -43.35 22.62
N ASP A 942 19.72 -43.87 23.33
CA ASP A 942 20.19 -45.26 23.19
C ASP A 942 19.82 -46.14 24.39
N ASN A 943 19.49 -45.54 25.54
CA ASN A 943 19.22 -46.28 26.78
C ASN A 943 17.72 -46.50 27.09
N GLN A 944 16.90 -46.71 26.06
CA GLN A 944 15.44 -47.01 26.18
C GLN A 944 14.67 -46.07 27.14
N ARG A 945 15.07 -44.80 27.21
CA ARG A 945 14.48 -43.78 28.11
C ARG A 945 14.56 -44.15 29.60
N ALA A 946 15.54 -44.97 30.03
CA ALA A 946 15.66 -45.45 31.41
C ALA A 946 15.69 -44.31 32.44
N ALA A 947 16.42 -43.21 32.15
CA ALA A 947 16.47 -42.04 33.03
C ALA A 947 15.12 -41.34 33.21
N LEU A 948 14.26 -41.35 32.18
CA LEU A 948 12.91 -40.80 32.24
C LEU A 948 12.00 -41.65 33.13
N ARG A 949 12.10 -42.98 33.01
CA ARG A 949 11.28 -43.95 33.77
C ARG A 949 11.54 -43.92 35.28
N VAL A 950 12.66 -43.36 35.74
CA VAL A 950 12.96 -43.16 37.17
C VAL A 950 12.05 -42.10 37.80
N PHE A 951 11.52 -41.16 37.01
CA PHE A 951 10.66 -40.09 37.53
C PHE A 951 9.20 -40.55 37.68
N PRO A 952 8.43 -39.97 38.62
CA PRO A 952 7.00 -40.25 38.75
C PRO A 952 6.25 -39.99 37.44
N GLY A 953 5.51 -40.98 36.95
CA GLY A 953 4.81 -40.91 35.66
C GLY A 953 5.72 -41.09 34.43
N GLY A 954 7.00 -41.41 34.61
CA GLY A 954 7.97 -41.59 33.53
C GLY A 954 7.61 -42.69 32.53
N ASP A 955 6.99 -43.79 32.99
CA ASP A 955 6.49 -44.85 32.10
C ASP A 955 5.38 -44.34 31.17
N ALA A 956 4.42 -43.58 31.71
CA ALA A 956 3.35 -42.99 30.90
C ALA A 956 3.89 -41.99 29.87
N ILE A 957 4.93 -41.21 30.21
CA ILE A 957 5.62 -40.34 29.24
C ILE A 957 6.31 -41.19 28.16
N ALA A 958 7.02 -42.24 28.56
CA ALA A 958 7.74 -43.11 27.63
C ALA A 958 6.79 -43.81 26.65
N ASP A 959 5.63 -44.28 27.12
CA ASP A 959 4.60 -44.91 26.29
C ASP A 959 3.95 -43.90 25.34
N ALA A 960 3.64 -42.69 25.82
CA ALA A 960 3.09 -41.63 24.98
C ALA A 960 4.08 -41.15 23.90
N TRP A 961 5.38 -41.05 24.22
CA TRP A 961 6.41 -40.74 23.22
C TRP A 961 6.57 -41.86 22.20
N GLU A 962 6.35 -43.13 22.56
CA GLU A 962 6.37 -44.25 21.62
C GLU A 962 5.16 -44.24 20.67
N HIS A 963 3.98 -43.96 21.20
CA HIS A 963 2.79 -43.74 20.38
C HIS A 963 3.02 -42.58 19.39
N ARG A 964 3.54 -41.44 19.87
CA ARG A 964 3.89 -40.28 19.04
C ARG A 964 4.88 -40.63 17.93
N ARG A 965 5.93 -41.42 18.23
CA ARG A 965 6.88 -41.90 17.21
C ARG A 965 6.20 -42.73 16.12
N THR A 966 5.29 -43.64 16.50
CA THR A 966 4.54 -44.49 15.55
C THR A 966 3.67 -43.66 14.62
N VAL A 967 2.92 -42.70 15.17
CA VAL A 967 2.05 -41.81 14.38
C VAL A 967 2.87 -40.90 13.47
N LEU A 968 4.00 -40.39 13.96
CA LEU A 968 4.88 -39.52 13.19
C LEU A 968 5.60 -40.27 12.05
N ALA A 969 5.88 -41.57 12.23
CA ALA A 969 6.33 -42.43 11.15
C ALA A 969 5.29 -42.55 10.02
N ALA A 970 4.02 -42.78 10.36
CA ALA A 970 2.94 -42.81 9.37
C ALA A 970 2.79 -41.46 8.65
N TYR A 971 2.95 -40.33 9.35
CA TYR A 971 2.95 -39.01 8.74
C TYR A 971 4.13 -38.80 7.78
N ARG A 972 5.34 -39.23 8.16
CA ARG A 972 6.52 -39.21 7.29
C ARG A 972 6.30 -40.04 6.02
N ASP A 973 5.68 -41.20 6.12
CA ASP A 973 5.38 -42.05 4.96
C ASP A 973 4.37 -41.37 4.00
N ARG A 974 3.43 -40.59 4.53
CA ARG A 974 2.53 -39.74 3.73
C ARG A 974 3.27 -38.57 3.09
N LEU A 975 4.18 -37.94 3.84
CA LEU A 975 5.02 -36.85 3.36
C LEU A 975 5.95 -37.29 2.22
N ALA A 976 6.38 -38.56 2.19
CA ALA A 976 7.19 -39.11 1.10
C ALA A 976 6.49 -39.08 -0.28
N ALA A 977 5.16 -38.98 -0.32
CA ALA A 977 4.38 -38.77 -1.54
C ALA A 977 4.20 -37.28 -1.91
N THR A 978 4.87 -36.38 -1.18
CA THR A 978 4.80 -34.92 -1.34
C THR A 978 6.20 -34.32 -1.45
N ASP A 979 6.28 -33.03 -1.79
CA ASP A 979 7.56 -32.28 -1.81
C ASP A 979 8.01 -31.80 -0.40
N ILE A 980 7.24 -32.12 0.66
CA ILE A 980 7.53 -31.73 2.04
C ILE A 980 8.17 -32.90 2.75
N THR A 981 9.32 -32.70 3.41
CA THR A 981 9.93 -33.72 4.26
C THR A 981 9.51 -33.56 5.72
N ALA A 982 9.62 -34.62 6.53
CA ALA A 982 9.36 -34.52 7.96
C ALA A 982 10.29 -33.51 8.68
N LEU A 983 11.50 -33.28 8.15
CA LEU A 983 12.44 -32.28 8.66
C LEU A 983 12.02 -30.84 8.30
N ASP A 984 11.21 -30.66 7.26
CA ASP A 984 10.70 -29.35 6.85
C ASP A 984 9.64 -28.81 7.80
N VAL A 985 8.82 -29.70 8.35
CA VAL A 985 7.75 -29.38 9.31
C VAL A 985 8.21 -29.49 10.77
N LEU A 986 9.41 -30.00 11.01
CA LEU A 986 9.95 -30.18 12.36
C LEU A 986 10.00 -28.89 13.19
N PRO A 987 10.41 -27.71 12.66
CA PRO A 987 10.33 -26.45 13.41
C PRO A 987 8.92 -26.20 13.95
N ASP A 988 7.91 -26.40 13.11
CA ASP A 988 6.51 -26.20 13.45
C ASP A 988 6.03 -27.21 14.50
N LEU A 989 6.41 -28.48 14.36
CA LEU A 989 6.07 -29.52 15.35
C LEU A 989 6.70 -29.23 16.72
N THR A 990 7.96 -28.79 16.74
CA THR A 990 8.64 -28.42 18.00
C THR A 990 8.04 -27.18 18.64
N HIS A 991 7.63 -26.20 17.83
CA HIS A 991 6.93 -25.01 18.29
C HIS A 991 5.56 -25.37 18.89
N LEU A 992 4.75 -26.16 18.18
CA LEU A 992 3.45 -26.60 18.68
C LEU A 992 3.57 -27.41 19.97
N HIS A 993 4.59 -28.28 20.09
CA HIS A 993 4.89 -29.00 21.32
C HIS A 993 5.18 -28.04 22.48
N PHE A 994 6.04 -27.05 22.25
CA PHE A 994 6.35 -26.03 23.25
C PHE A 994 5.08 -25.26 23.68
N VAL A 995 4.30 -24.77 22.72
CA VAL A 995 3.05 -24.04 22.98
C VAL A 995 2.05 -24.88 23.79
N ARG A 996 1.96 -26.20 23.59
CA ARG A 996 1.12 -27.08 24.42
C ARG A 996 1.62 -27.18 25.86
N MET A 997 2.94 -27.23 26.06
CA MET A 997 3.58 -27.35 27.39
C MET A 997 3.52 -26.06 28.22
N THR A 998 3.70 -24.89 27.60
CA THR A 998 3.89 -23.61 28.31
C THR A 998 2.93 -22.51 27.89
N GLY A 999 2.46 -22.53 26.65
CA GLY A 999 1.81 -21.39 26.01
C GLY A 999 2.79 -20.55 25.20
N LEU A 1000 2.33 -19.39 24.74
CA LEU A 1000 3.14 -18.46 23.94
C LEU A 1000 4.19 -17.78 24.81
N ASP A 1001 5.43 -18.28 24.78
CA ASP A 1001 6.60 -17.72 25.48
C ASP A 1001 7.86 -17.82 24.59
N PRO A 1002 8.10 -16.83 23.71
CA PRO A 1002 9.23 -16.86 22.78
C PRO A 1002 10.61 -16.87 23.46
N HIS A 1003 10.70 -16.43 24.72
CA HIS A 1003 11.96 -16.48 25.48
C HIS A 1003 12.19 -17.88 26.04
N GLY A 1004 11.17 -18.47 26.67
CA GLY A 1004 11.22 -19.85 27.15
C GLY A 1004 11.43 -20.87 26.03
N GLU A 1005 10.86 -20.62 24.85
CA GLU A 1005 11.01 -21.48 23.67
C GLU A 1005 12.47 -21.56 23.23
N ARG A 1006 13.12 -20.39 23.08
CA ARG A 1006 14.54 -20.31 22.72
C ARG A 1006 15.44 -20.94 23.80
N ALA A 1007 15.10 -20.75 25.08
CA ALA A 1007 15.84 -21.39 26.18
C ALA A 1007 15.75 -22.93 26.13
N CYS A 1008 14.57 -23.49 25.87
CA CYS A 1008 14.37 -24.94 25.73
C CYS A 1008 15.04 -25.49 24.47
N ALA A 1009 14.96 -24.77 23.35
CA ALA A 1009 15.64 -25.14 22.10
C ALA A 1009 17.16 -25.22 22.31
N ARG A 1010 17.75 -24.26 23.05
CA ARG A 1010 19.18 -24.30 23.40
C ARG A 1010 19.56 -25.51 24.26
N LEU A 1011 18.72 -25.88 25.22
CA LEU A 1011 18.92 -27.10 26.02
C LEU A 1011 18.87 -28.35 25.14
N ALA A 1012 17.90 -28.44 24.22
CA ALA A 1012 17.79 -29.54 23.27
C ALA A 1012 19.03 -29.64 22.36
N ARG A 1013 19.51 -28.50 21.84
CA ARG A 1013 20.76 -28.41 21.06
C ARG A 1013 21.97 -28.88 21.87
N THR A 1014 22.03 -28.56 23.16
CA THR A 1014 23.16 -28.93 24.00
C THR A 1014 23.16 -30.42 24.34
N ALA A 1015 21.97 -30.99 24.60
CA ALA A 1015 21.79 -32.43 24.69
C ALA A 1015 22.24 -33.14 23.39
N ALA A 1016 21.83 -32.62 22.22
CA ALA A 1016 22.24 -33.14 20.93
C ALA A 1016 23.77 -33.09 20.72
N LEU A 1017 24.43 -32.01 21.14
CA LEU A 1017 25.89 -31.89 21.08
C LEU A 1017 26.58 -32.95 21.95
N SER A 1018 26.11 -33.13 23.19
CA SER A 1018 26.65 -34.12 24.12
C SER A 1018 26.57 -35.53 23.53
N TRP A 1019 25.40 -35.95 23.05
CA TRP A 1019 25.20 -37.31 22.52
C TRP A 1019 25.87 -37.55 21.18
N THR A 1020 25.98 -36.53 20.31
CA THR A 1020 26.77 -36.62 19.06
C THR A 1020 28.27 -36.76 19.33
N SER A 1021 28.78 -36.13 20.39
CA SER A 1021 30.20 -36.22 20.77
C SER A 1021 30.57 -37.58 21.37
N ARG A 1022 29.68 -38.17 22.20
CA ARG A 1022 29.88 -39.47 22.83
C ARG A 1022 29.83 -40.64 21.84
N THR A 1023 28.95 -40.57 20.84
CA THR A 1023 28.86 -41.57 19.77
C THR A 1023 30.04 -41.54 18.79
N ARG A 1024 30.72 -40.39 18.64
CA ARG A 1024 31.99 -40.29 17.87
C ARG A 1024 33.21 -40.80 18.64
N GLY A 1025 33.22 -40.69 19.98
CA GLY A 1025 34.31 -41.21 20.81
C GLY A 1025 34.27 -42.72 21.04
N ALA A 1026 33.16 -43.38 20.70
CA ALA A 1026 32.95 -44.82 20.83
C ALA A 1026 33.05 -45.59 19.50
N ARG A 1027 33.34 -44.91 18.38
CA ARG A 1027 33.53 -45.51 17.04
C ARG A 1027 34.99 -45.52 16.61
#